data_AF-A0A1G3USE3-F1
#
_entry.id   AF-A0A1G3USE3-F1
#
_cell.length_a   1.000
_cell.length_b   1.000
_cell.length_c   1.000
_cell.angle_alpha   90.00
_cell.angle_beta   90.00
_cell.angle_gamma   90.00
#
_symmetry.space_group_name_H-M   'P 1'
#
loop_
_entity.id
_entity.type
_entity.pdbx_description
1 polymer ?
#
loop_
_entity_poly.entity_id
_entity_poly.type
_entity_poly.pdbx_seq_one_letter_code
_entity_poly.pdbx_strand_id
1 'polypeptide(L)'
;MLVDQIKARLGIGDQWSGEVWGGFASMLVALPSSIAYGIAIYAVLGPEYLAHGAIAGILGAIAMGLLAPLLGGAPGLISAPCAPAAAVMGALAVEMVNSAHVSPSQAVIFLMLVALLSGILQLAYGALGGGRFIKYIPYPVVSGYLSGVGVLIFIGQLPKLLGLPKDISVWQELASPGNWQWTGIVVGLVTIAGVMVGPRLIKTVPATIVGVAAGFAAYFGLSYFLPELRTLEHNTLVVGPLFSDNAPITAILRERWAALAAVRFSDLATLLMPAITLSVLLSIDTLKTCVVMDTLLRRRHNSNRELVGQGVANLASAMLGGMPGAGTMGASLVNISSGGKTRLSGMLEGVFVIVAFAAFARLISWLPIAALAGILMVVAWRMLDRSSFLLLRQKSTVFDFLVIAAVVATAIGFNLIAAAGVGLLLAILLFIREQIRGSVIRRKMFGNQISSKQYRVPEEKEVLKAYGHLITICELQGSLFFGTTDQLFTELEPDLKRSRFLILDLRRVQSVDFTAVHMLEQIEAILKERGGHLVFSHLPPSLPTGQDLKAYFDHLGLVKAGRNVSIFLTFDEALQWAEDQLLEEYRQVQSGQELPLELPEIELLREFEADQALPIVQSCVERRTYSAGQRIFNKEDEGDELFIIRRGIVRIVLPLEKDRYHILATFGRGNFFGEIAFLDRGRRSADAVADRDTDLFVISRKKFDEVSKINPLVGVKLFARLARGLAIRLRYTDAELRALKEA
;
A
#
# COMPACT_ATOMS: atom_id res chain seq x y z
N MET A 1 36.50 -30.43 18.18
CA MET A 1 37.39 -29.40 17.60
C MET A 1 36.91 -28.87 16.23
N LEU A 2 36.94 -29.64 15.13
CA LEU A 2 36.45 -29.16 13.82
C LEU A 2 34.94 -28.82 13.85
N VAL A 3 34.16 -29.69 14.49
CA VAL A 3 32.71 -29.49 14.69
C VAL A 3 32.44 -28.22 15.51
N ASP A 4 33.24 -27.94 16.54
CA ASP A 4 33.05 -26.77 17.40
C ASP A 4 33.50 -25.47 16.73
N GLN A 5 34.51 -25.51 15.85
CA GLN A 5 34.89 -24.39 14.99
C GLN A 5 33.83 -24.08 13.92
N ILE A 6 33.21 -25.12 13.35
CA ILE A 6 32.09 -24.98 12.40
C ILE A 6 30.85 -24.42 13.13
N LYS A 7 30.54 -24.92 14.33
CA LYS A 7 29.46 -24.38 15.19
C LYS A 7 29.66 -22.89 15.49
N ALA A 8 30.87 -22.48 15.84
CA ALA A 8 31.21 -21.08 16.12
C ALA A 8 31.09 -20.18 14.87
N ARG A 9 31.52 -20.64 13.69
CA ARG A 9 31.40 -19.88 12.42
C ARG A 9 29.97 -19.77 11.89
N LEU A 10 29.12 -20.77 12.17
CA LEU A 10 27.73 -20.81 11.70
C LEU A 10 26.71 -20.33 12.74
N GLY A 11 27.15 -19.97 13.96
CA GLY A 11 26.28 -19.48 15.03
C GLY A 11 25.37 -20.57 15.62
N ILE A 12 25.82 -21.82 15.65
CA ILE A 12 25.03 -22.99 16.05
C ILE A 12 25.31 -23.29 17.53
N GLY A 13 24.38 -22.94 18.42
CA GLY A 13 24.36 -23.43 19.82
C GLY A 13 23.91 -24.89 19.91
N ASP A 14 23.29 -25.31 21.02
CA ASP A 14 22.75 -26.68 21.29
C ASP A 14 21.67 -27.20 20.30
N GLN A 15 21.49 -26.54 19.15
CA GLN A 15 20.45 -26.80 18.14
C GLN A 15 20.91 -27.74 17.01
N TRP A 16 22.11 -28.32 17.08
CA TRP A 16 22.69 -29.18 16.03
C TRP A 16 21.79 -30.36 15.65
N SER A 17 21.15 -31.00 16.64
CA SER A 17 20.22 -32.11 16.40
C SER A 17 19.03 -31.67 15.55
N GLY A 18 18.47 -30.49 15.80
CA GLY A 18 17.37 -29.91 15.03
C GLY A 18 17.75 -29.62 13.58
N GLU A 19 18.97 -29.15 13.33
CA GLU A 19 19.45 -28.89 11.96
C GLU A 19 19.62 -30.19 11.16
N VAL A 20 20.16 -31.25 11.79
CA VAL A 20 20.35 -32.57 11.17
C VAL A 20 19.01 -33.23 10.88
N TRP A 21 18.11 -33.30 11.87
CA TRP A 21 16.77 -33.87 11.68
C TRP A 21 15.93 -33.05 10.71
N GLY A 22 16.04 -31.73 10.76
CA GLY A 22 15.43 -30.82 9.79
C GLY A 22 15.85 -31.15 8.36
N GLY A 23 17.16 -31.15 8.09
CA GLY A 23 17.68 -31.47 6.75
C GLY A 23 17.30 -32.88 6.27
N PHE A 24 17.37 -33.88 7.16
CA PHE A 24 16.99 -35.25 6.83
C PHE A 24 15.49 -35.38 6.51
N ALA A 25 14.62 -34.81 7.34
CA ALA A 25 13.17 -34.85 7.13
C ALA A 25 12.76 -34.07 5.88
N SER A 26 13.44 -32.97 5.56
CA SER A 26 13.24 -32.22 4.33
C SER A 26 13.65 -33.00 3.09
N MET A 27 14.79 -33.72 3.13
CA MET A 27 15.22 -34.59 2.03
C MET A 27 14.16 -35.64 1.72
N LEU A 28 13.56 -36.26 2.75
CA LEU A 28 12.48 -37.24 2.62
C LEU A 28 11.23 -36.69 1.90
N VAL A 29 11.02 -35.38 1.89
CA VAL A 29 9.94 -34.71 1.16
C VAL A 29 10.37 -34.25 -0.23
N ALA A 30 11.55 -33.64 -0.31
CA ALA A 30 12.06 -32.99 -1.50
C ALA A 30 12.50 -34.01 -2.57
N LEU A 31 13.18 -35.09 -2.19
CA LEU A 31 13.77 -36.05 -3.13
C LEU A 31 12.72 -36.77 -4.00
N PRO A 32 11.66 -37.41 -3.44
CA PRO A 32 10.65 -38.08 -4.27
C PRO A 32 9.94 -37.12 -5.23
N SER A 33 9.63 -35.91 -4.74
CA SER A 33 8.99 -34.87 -5.54
C SER A 33 9.90 -34.40 -6.68
N SER A 34 11.20 -34.24 -6.41
CA SER A 34 12.19 -33.82 -7.41
C SER A 34 12.33 -34.84 -8.54
N ILE A 35 12.39 -36.13 -8.19
CA ILE A 35 12.39 -37.23 -9.17
C ILE A 35 11.12 -37.18 -10.03
N ALA A 36 9.96 -37.03 -9.39
CA ALA A 36 8.68 -36.98 -10.09
C ALA A 36 8.58 -35.78 -11.05
N TYR A 37 9.06 -34.60 -10.64
CA TYR A 37 9.10 -33.40 -11.47
C TYR A 37 10.03 -33.55 -12.67
N GLY A 38 11.22 -34.13 -12.46
CA GLY A 38 12.16 -34.40 -13.55
C GLY A 38 11.58 -35.39 -14.57
N ILE A 39 10.98 -36.48 -14.10
CA ILE A 39 10.23 -37.41 -14.95
C ILE A 39 9.09 -36.69 -15.67
N ALA A 40 8.40 -35.76 -15.01
CA ALA A 40 7.29 -35.06 -15.64
C ALA A 40 7.70 -34.23 -16.86
N ILE A 41 8.90 -33.63 -16.84
CA ILE A 41 9.45 -32.86 -17.96
C ILE A 41 9.89 -33.80 -19.09
N TYR A 42 10.70 -34.82 -18.76
CA TYR A 42 11.39 -35.63 -19.76
C TYR A 42 10.55 -36.79 -20.30
N ALA A 43 9.50 -37.20 -19.59
CA ALA A 43 8.60 -38.25 -20.05
C ALA A 43 8.03 -37.91 -21.43
N VAL A 44 7.80 -36.62 -21.75
CA VAL A 44 7.29 -36.18 -23.06
C VAL A 44 8.27 -36.47 -24.21
N LEU A 45 9.56 -36.62 -23.94
CA LEU A 45 10.60 -36.83 -24.97
C LEU A 45 10.74 -38.28 -25.41
N GLY A 46 10.63 -39.24 -24.49
CA GLY A 46 10.63 -40.69 -24.80
C GLY A 46 10.61 -41.53 -23.53
N PRO A 47 10.21 -42.81 -23.58
CA PRO A 47 10.43 -43.73 -22.46
C PRO A 47 11.92 -43.84 -22.11
N GLU A 48 12.84 -43.74 -23.08
CA GLU A 48 14.29 -43.73 -22.81
C GLU A 48 14.77 -42.48 -22.03
N TYR A 49 13.98 -41.42 -21.97
CA TYR A 49 14.30 -40.19 -21.24
C TYR A 49 13.73 -40.16 -19.81
N LEU A 50 13.00 -41.19 -19.36
CA LEU A 50 12.46 -41.25 -17.99
C LEU A 50 13.57 -41.26 -16.93
N ALA A 51 14.58 -42.13 -17.12
CA ALA A 51 15.76 -42.17 -16.26
C ALA A 51 16.53 -40.84 -16.29
N HIS A 52 16.64 -40.21 -17.46
CA HIS A 52 17.25 -38.89 -17.62
C HIS A 52 16.52 -37.82 -16.81
N GLY A 53 15.19 -37.84 -16.82
CA GLY A 53 14.36 -36.96 -16.01
C GLY A 53 14.55 -37.21 -14.51
N ALA A 54 14.55 -38.47 -14.07
CA ALA A 54 14.78 -38.82 -12.68
C ALA A 54 16.15 -38.28 -12.19
N ILE A 55 17.21 -38.49 -12.97
CA ILE A 55 18.55 -37.97 -12.67
C ILE A 55 18.55 -36.44 -12.65
N ALA A 56 17.91 -35.78 -13.62
CA ALA A 56 17.82 -34.33 -13.64
C ALA A 56 17.14 -33.77 -12.38
N GLY A 57 16.09 -34.45 -11.90
CA GLY A 57 15.46 -34.16 -10.61
C GLY A 57 16.42 -34.28 -9.42
N ILE A 58 17.16 -35.39 -9.34
CA ILE A 58 18.10 -35.65 -8.24
C ILE A 58 19.27 -34.64 -8.25
N LEU A 59 19.89 -34.43 -9.40
CA LEU A 59 21.00 -33.48 -9.54
C LEU A 59 20.56 -32.05 -9.26
N GLY A 60 19.33 -31.70 -9.65
CA GLY A 60 18.72 -30.44 -9.28
C GLY A 60 18.57 -30.29 -7.77
N ALA A 61 18.04 -31.30 -7.08
CA ALA A 61 17.91 -31.28 -5.62
C ALA A 61 19.27 -31.15 -4.92
N ILE A 62 20.30 -31.83 -5.41
CA ILE A 62 21.68 -31.72 -4.87
C ILE A 62 22.22 -30.30 -5.03
N ALA A 63 22.22 -29.75 -6.24
CA ALA A 63 22.80 -28.44 -6.52
C ALA A 63 22.06 -27.33 -5.76
N MET A 64 20.72 -27.38 -5.78
CA MET A 64 19.83 -26.48 -5.09
C MET A 64 20.01 -26.53 -3.57
N GLY A 65 19.94 -27.73 -2.99
CA GLY A 65 20.06 -27.97 -1.55
C GLY A 65 21.42 -27.57 -0.98
N LEU A 66 22.49 -27.67 -1.77
CA LEU A 66 23.83 -27.25 -1.32
C LEU A 66 24.08 -25.75 -1.49
N LEU A 67 23.84 -25.20 -2.69
CA LEU A 67 24.32 -23.86 -3.04
C LEU A 67 23.34 -22.75 -2.66
N ALA A 68 22.03 -22.99 -2.76
CA ALA A 68 21.04 -21.98 -2.40
C ALA A 68 21.14 -21.57 -0.93
N PRO A 69 21.19 -22.47 0.07
CA PRO A 69 21.35 -22.06 1.46
C PRO A 69 22.76 -21.57 1.80
N LEU A 70 23.79 -22.00 1.07
CA LEU A 70 25.18 -21.54 1.27
C LEU A 70 25.32 -20.04 0.92
N LEU A 71 24.72 -19.63 -0.19
CA LEU A 71 24.86 -18.28 -0.74
C LEU A 71 23.66 -17.38 -0.42
N GLY A 72 22.49 -17.98 -0.23
CA GLY A 72 21.20 -17.33 0.03
C GLY A 72 21.07 -16.66 1.39
N GLY A 73 19.97 -15.94 1.55
CA GLY A 73 19.68 -15.06 2.68
C GLY A 73 18.57 -15.55 3.60
N ALA A 74 17.84 -16.61 3.24
CA ALA A 74 16.67 -17.09 3.98
C ALA A 74 17.01 -18.29 4.90
N PRO A 75 16.88 -18.16 6.23
CA PRO A 75 17.05 -19.27 7.16
C PRO A 75 15.86 -20.25 7.10
N GLY A 76 16.12 -21.54 7.29
CA GLY A 76 15.09 -22.58 7.33
C GLY A 76 14.44 -22.91 5.98
N LEU A 77 14.80 -22.21 4.91
CA LEU A 77 14.32 -22.46 3.56
C LEU A 77 15.00 -23.69 2.96
N ILE A 78 14.21 -24.58 2.36
CA ILE A 78 14.67 -25.72 1.57
C ILE A 78 14.41 -25.44 0.10
N SER A 79 15.47 -25.51 -0.70
CA SER A 79 15.43 -25.17 -2.12
C SER A 79 15.65 -26.44 -2.93
N ALA A 80 14.72 -26.76 -3.82
CA ALA A 80 14.71 -28.00 -4.59
C ALA A 80 13.91 -27.81 -5.89
N PRO A 81 14.02 -28.74 -6.86
CA PRO A 81 13.12 -28.82 -8.01
C PRO A 81 11.65 -28.75 -7.62
N CYS A 82 10.87 -27.97 -8.36
CA CYS A 82 9.51 -27.61 -7.97
C CYS A 82 8.48 -27.74 -9.10
N ALA A 83 7.21 -27.78 -8.72
CA ALA A 83 6.06 -27.86 -9.61
C ALA A 83 6.02 -26.76 -10.71
N PRO A 84 6.21 -25.47 -10.37
CA PRO A 84 6.28 -24.40 -11.36
C PRO A 84 7.34 -24.63 -12.44
N ALA A 85 8.54 -25.08 -12.04
CA ALA A 85 9.60 -25.43 -12.98
C ALA A 85 9.18 -26.56 -13.91
N ALA A 86 8.64 -27.64 -13.34
CA ALA A 86 8.19 -28.81 -14.08
C ALA A 86 7.09 -28.48 -15.11
N ALA A 87 6.16 -27.61 -14.75
CA ALA A 87 5.07 -27.20 -15.63
C ALA A 87 5.59 -26.39 -16.83
N VAL A 88 6.44 -25.38 -16.60
CA VAL A 88 6.99 -24.54 -17.69
C VAL A 88 7.91 -25.36 -18.59
N MET A 89 8.82 -26.13 -18.00
CA MET A 89 9.78 -26.95 -18.73
C MET A 89 9.11 -28.09 -19.48
N GLY A 90 8.08 -28.71 -18.90
CA GLY A 90 7.29 -29.75 -19.55
C GLY A 90 6.47 -29.20 -20.73
N ALA A 91 5.84 -28.03 -20.57
CA ALA A 91 5.12 -27.37 -21.66
C ALA A 91 6.08 -27.01 -22.82
N LEU A 92 7.26 -26.49 -22.50
CA LEU A 92 8.30 -26.22 -23.50
C LEU A 92 8.77 -27.50 -24.20
N ALA A 93 8.93 -28.60 -23.46
CA ALA A 93 9.29 -29.90 -24.05
C ALA A 93 8.22 -30.41 -25.02
N VAL A 94 6.92 -30.25 -24.69
CA VAL A 94 5.80 -30.56 -25.61
C VAL A 94 5.88 -29.71 -26.87
N GLU A 95 6.08 -28.39 -26.73
CA GLU A 95 6.19 -27.47 -27.86
C GLU A 95 7.36 -27.82 -28.79
N MET A 96 8.51 -28.20 -28.23
CA MET A 96 9.67 -28.64 -28.98
C MET A 96 9.43 -29.95 -29.73
N VAL A 97 8.84 -30.96 -29.08
CA VAL A 97 8.55 -32.26 -29.72
C VAL A 97 7.53 -32.11 -30.85
N ASN A 98 6.55 -31.23 -30.68
CA ASN A 98 5.56 -30.93 -31.73
C ASN A 98 6.14 -30.09 -32.89
N SER A 99 7.28 -29.43 -32.66
CA SER A 99 7.98 -28.67 -33.70
C SER A 99 8.82 -29.62 -34.56
N ALA A 100 8.47 -29.76 -35.84
CA ALA A 100 9.08 -30.74 -36.78
C ALA A 100 10.61 -30.67 -36.97
N HIS A 101 11.30 -29.72 -36.33
CA HIS A 101 12.73 -29.44 -36.53
C HIS A 101 13.60 -29.71 -35.30
N VAL A 102 13.04 -30.16 -34.17
CA VAL A 102 13.80 -30.37 -32.92
C VAL A 102 13.80 -31.85 -32.56
N SER A 103 14.98 -32.47 -32.53
CA SER A 103 15.10 -33.87 -32.07
C SER A 103 14.96 -33.96 -30.54
N PRO A 104 14.53 -35.11 -29.97
CA PRO A 104 14.45 -35.28 -28.51
C PRO A 104 15.77 -34.98 -27.79
N SER A 105 16.90 -35.36 -28.38
CA SER A 105 18.23 -35.05 -27.85
C SER A 105 18.56 -33.54 -27.85
N GLN A 106 18.12 -32.80 -28.87
CA GLN A 106 18.24 -31.35 -28.92
C GLN A 106 17.32 -30.67 -27.89
N ALA A 107 16.11 -31.19 -27.70
CA ALA A 107 15.18 -30.68 -26.70
C ALA A 107 15.79 -30.75 -25.28
N VAL A 108 16.53 -31.83 -24.95
CA VAL A 108 17.26 -31.93 -23.67
C VAL A 108 18.26 -30.79 -23.49
N ILE A 109 18.99 -30.42 -24.54
CA ILE A 109 19.99 -29.33 -24.51
C ILE A 109 19.28 -27.99 -24.34
N PHE A 110 18.17 -27.76 -25.06
CA PHE A 110 17.41 -26.52 -24.94
C PHE A 110 16.78 -26.36 -23.56
N LEU A 111 16.28 -27.43 -22.96
CA LEU A 111 15.82 -27.43 -21.57
C LEU A 111 16.95 -27.03 -20.60
N MET A 112 18.15 -27.62 -20.77
CA MET A 112 19.33 -27.25 -19.99
C MET A 112 19.69 -25.76 -20.17
N LEU A 113 19.65 -25.23 -21.40
CA LEU A 113 19.93 -23.82 -21.68
C LEU A 113 18.92 -22.87 -21.06
N VAL A 114 17.63 -23.21 -21.10
CA VAL A 114 16.58 -22.41 -20.44
C VAL A 114 16.80 -22.37 -18.93
N ALA A 115 17.16 -23.50 -18.31
CA ALA A 115 17.52 -23.54 -16.90
C ALA A 115 18.76 -22.69 -16.58
N LEU A 116 19.79 -22.75 -17.43
CA LEU A 116 21.03 -21.98 -17.30
C LEU A 116 20.78 -20.47 -17.42
N LEU A 117 20.08 -20.04 -18.47
CA LEU A 117 19.67 -18.65 -18.68
C LEU A 117 18.78 -18.15 -17.55
N SER A 118 17.88 -19.00 -17.05
CA SER A 118 17.02 -18.67 -15.92
C SER A 118 17.85 -18.36 -14.66
N GLY A 119 18.86 -19.18 -14.34
CA GLY A 119 19.78 -18.94 -13.24
C GLY A 119 20.57 -17.63 -13.38
N ILE A 120 21.05 -17.33 -14.59
CA ILE A 120 21.74 -16.06 -14.91
C ILE A 120 20.82 -14.86 -14.70
N LEU A 121 19.57 -14.93 -15.17
CA LEU A 121 18.59 -13.87 -14.98
C LEU A 121 18.25 -13.66 -13.50
N GLN A 122 18.12 -14.74 -12.71
CA GLN A 122 17.93 -14.63 -11.27
C GLN A 122 19.10 -13.95 -10.56
N LEU A 123 20.34 -14.27 -10.95
CA LEU A 123 21.53 -13.58 -10.46
C LEU A 123 21.46 -12.08 -10.77
N ALA A 124 21.10 -11.72 -12.00
CA ALA A 124 20.93 -10.34 -12.42
C ALA A 124 19.84 -9.63 -11.58
N TYR A 125 18.69 -10.26 -11.38
CA TYR A 125 17.62 -9.70 -10.54
C TYR A 125 18.09 -9.45 -9.10
N GLY A 126 18.79 -10.40 -8.50
CA GLY A 126 19.35 -10.24 -7.15
C GLY A 126 20.37 -9.11 -7.07
N ALA A 127 21.29 -9.03 -8.03
CA ALA A 127 22.33 -8.01 -8.09
C ALA A 127 21.77 -6.59 -8.30
N LEU A 128 20.72 -6.44 -9.14
CA LEU A 128 20.07 -5.16 -9.43
C LEU A 128 19.09 -4.69 -8.34
N GLY A 129 18.92 -5.47 -7.26
CA GLY A 129 17.98 -5.13 -6.19
C GLY A 129 16.52 -5.52 -6.47
N GLY A 130 16.30 -6.39 -7.46
CA GLY A 130 15.01 -6.87 -7.93
C GLY A 130 14.19 -7.61 -6.87
N GLY A 131 14.84 -8.17 -5.85
CA GLY A 131 14.18 -8.84 -4.72
C GLY A 131 13.28 -7.91 -3.90
N ARG A 132 13.41 -6.59 -4.03
CA ARG A 132 12.49 -5.62 -3.41
C ARG A 132 11.09 -5.63 -4.03
N PHE A 133 10.98 -5.98 -5.32
CA PHE A 133 9.73 -5.85 -6.06
C PHE A 133 8.70 -6.95 -5.77
N ILE A 134 9.10 -8.06 -5.14
CA ILE A 134 8.17 -9.14 -4.76
C ILE A 134 6.99 -8.64 -3.93
N LYS A 135 7.20 -7.60 -3.12
CA LYS A 135 6.18 -7.02 -2.25
C LYS A 135 5.00 -6.40 -3.02
N TYR A 136 5.17 -6.17 -4.32
CA TYR A 136 4.16 -5.55 -5.17
C TYR A 136 3.40 -6.56 -6.02
N ILE A 137 3.67 -7.87 -5.91
CA ILE A 137 2.91 -8.88 -6.66
C ILE A 137 1.55 -9.08 -5.99
N PRO A 138 0.45 -8.79 -6.70
CA PRO A 138 -0.88 -8.88 -6.12
C PRO A 138 -1.26 -10.33 -5.80
N TYR A 139 -1.89 -10.56 -4.66
CA TYR A 139 -2.34 -11.89 -4.22
C TYR A 139 -3.18 -12.64 -5.28
N PRO A 140 -4.14 -12.00 -5.98
CA PRO A 140 -4.94 -12.67 -7.01
C PRO A 140 -4.10 -13.30 -8.13
N VAL A 141 -2.99 -12.66 -8.52
CA VAL A 141 -2.09 -13.19 -9.56
C VAL A 141 -1.41 -14.46 -9.08
N VAL A 142 -0.89 -14.45 -7.85
CA VAL A 142 -0.22 -15.62 -7.25
C VAL A 142 -1.20 -16.78 -7.06
N SER A 143 -2.39 -16.51 -6.54
CA SER A 143 -3.43 -17.51 -6.30
C SER A 143 -3.91 -18.15 -7.62
N GLY A 144 -4.22 -17.32 -8.63
CA GLY A 144 -4.62 -17.80 -9.95
C GLY A 144 -3.51 -18.61 -10.63
N TYR A 145 -2.27 -18.13 -10.54
CA TYR A 145 -1.11 -18.81 -11.08
C TYR A 145 -0.90 -20.19 -10.44
N LEU A 146 -0.87 -20.29 -9.11
CA LEU A 146 -0.66 -21.57 -8.39
C LEU A 146 -1.80 -22.55 -8.66
N SER A 147 -3.04 -22.06 -8.69
CA SER A 147 -4.20 -22.89 -9.02
C SER A 147 -4.13 -23.39 -10.46
N GLY A 148 -3.72 -22.55 -11.41
CA GLY A 148 -3.49 -22.94 -12.81
C GLY A 148 -2.41 -24.01 -12.96
N VAL A 149 -1.25 -23.85 -12.30
CA VAL A 149 -0.20 -24.88 -12.24
C VAL A 149 -0.72 -26.17 -11.62
N GLY A 150 -1.47 -26.08 -10.52
CA GLY A 150 -2.09 -27.22 -9.87
C GLY A 150 -2.97 -28.01 -10.84
N VAL A 151 -3.87 -27.33 -11.57
CA VAL A 151 -4.73 -27.98 -12.57
C VAL A 151 -3.91 -28.62 -13.69
N LEU A 152 -2.92 -27.90 -14.25
CA LEU A 152 -2.07 -28.41 -15.32
C LEU A 152 -1.28 -29.66 -14.91
N ILE A 153 -0.71 -29.67 -13.69
CA ILE A 153 -0.01 -30.84 -13.16
C ILE A 153 -1.00 -31.99 -12.98
N PHE A 154 -2.18 -31.73 -12.40
CA PHE A 154 -3.18 -32.77 -12.18
C PHE A 154 -3.58 -33.45 -13.50
N ILE A 155 -3.87 -32.67 -14.53
CA ILE A 155 -4.18 -33.17 -15.88
C ILE A 155 -2.97 -33.93 -16.47
N GLY A 156 -1.76 -33.38 -16.36
CA GLY A 156 -0.54 -33.98 -16.90
C GLY A 156 -0.07 -35.26 -16.19
N GLN A 157 -0.53 -35.53 -14.96
CA GLN A 157 -0.26 -36.79 -14.26
C GLN A 157 -1.29 -37.88 -14.55
N LEU A 158 -2.48 -37.53 -15.04
CA LEU A 158 -3.57 -38.48 -15.24
C LEU A 158 -3.20 -39.64 -16.19
N PRO A 159 -2.56 -39.41 -17.37
CA PRO A 159 -2.13 -40.51 -18.23
C PRO A 159 -1.14 -41.48 -17.57
N LYS A 160 -0.25 -40.95 -16.72
CA LYS A 160 0.78 -41.74 -16.01
C LYS A 160 0.17 -42.57 -14.88
N LEU A 161 -0.88 -42.05 -14.22
CA LEU A 161 -1.65 -42.81 -13.25
C LEU A 161 -2.39 -43.97 -13.92
N LEU A 162 -2.92 -43.75 -15.13
CA LEU A 162 -3.63 -44.74 -15.93
C LEU A 162 -2.69 -45.73 -16.67
N GLY A 163 -1.38 -45.47 -16.68
CA GLY A 163 -0.37 -46.29 -17.36
C GLY A 163 -0.49 -46.29 -18.88
N LEU A 164 -0.93 -45.17 -19.47
CA LEU A 164 -1.22 -45.06 -20.89
C LEU A 164 0.04 -44.94 -21.77
N PRO A 165 0.03 -45.49 -23.00
CA PRO A 165 1.05 -45.23 -24.01
C PRO A 165 1.04 -43.77 -24.48
N LYS A 166 2.05 -43.39 -25.26
CA LYS A 166 2.46 -42.00 -25.46
C LYS A 166 1.80 -41.27 -26.63
N ASP A 167 1.28 -42.00 -27.61
CA ASP A 167 1.11 -41.47 -28.97
C ASP A 167 -0.26 -40.86 -29.25
N ILE A 168 -1.09 -40.62 -28.23
CA ILE A 168 -2.51 -40.27 -28.43
C ILE A 168 -2.95 -39.16 -27.46
N SER A 169 -3.90 -38.34 -27.91
CA SER A 169 -4.52 -37.28 -27.11
C SER A 169 -5.08 -37.82 -25.80
N VAL A 170 -4.72 -37.19 -24.67
CA VAL A 170 -5.17 -37.54 -23.30
C VAL A 170 -6.68 -37.74 -23.25
N TRP A 171 -7.44 -36.93 -23.97
CA TRP A 171 -8.89 -36.96 -23.99
C TRP A 171 -9.48 -38.15 -24.77
N GLN A 172 -8.80 -38.63 -25.80
CA GLN A 172 -9.23 -39.78 -26.61
C GLN A 172 -9.02 -41.11 -25.88
N GLU A 173 -7.92 -41.25 -25.13
CA GLU A 173 -7.66 -42.46 -24.34
C GLU A 173 -8.38 -42.48 -22.98
N LEU A 174 -8.70 -41.31 -22.41
CA LEU A 174 -9.64 -41.26 -21.28
C LEU A 174 -11.01 -41.83 -21.67
N ALA A 175 -11.41 -41.67 -22.92
CA ALA A 175 -12.65 -42.22 -23.48
C ALA A 175 -12.53 -43.70 -23.87
N SER A 176 -11.34 -44.30 -23.78
CA SER A 176 -11.07 -45.70 -24.16
C SER A 176 -10.52 -46.51 -22.97
N PRO A 177 -11.37 -46.92 -22.02
CA PRO A 177 -10.94 -47.64 -20.81
C PRO A 177 -10.17 -48.93 -21.05
N GLY A 178 -10.25 -49.51 -22.26
CA GLY A 178 -9.54 -50.74 -22.63
C GLY A 178 -8.00 -50.61 -22.65
N ASN A 179 -7.46 -49.39 -22.83
CA ASN A 179 -6.00 -49.16 -22.85
C ASN A 179 -5.42 -48.89 -21.46
N TRP A 180 -6.26 -48.83 -20.43
CA TRP A 180 -5.84 -48.47 -19.09
C TRP A 180 -5.12 -49.64 -18.42
N GLN A 181 -3.92 -49.39 -17.89
CA GLN A 181 -3.18 -50.39 -17.13
C GLN A 181 -3.63 -50.35 -15.67
N TRP A 182 -4.53 -51.27 -15.31
CA TRP A 182 -5.08 -51.37 -13.96
C TRP A 182 -4.01 -51.53 -12.87
N THR A 183 -2.86 -52.14 -13.19
CA THR A 183 -1.71 -52.28 -12.29
C THR A 183 -1.16 -50.91 -11.88
N GLY A 184 -0.95 -50.01 -12.84
CA GLY A 184 -0.55 -48.63 -12.59
C GLY A 184 -1.59 -47.88 -11.75
N ILE A 185 -2.87 -48.03 -12.08
CA ILE A 185 -3.98 -47.39 -11.35
C ILE A 185 -4.00 -47.80 -9.89
N VAL A 186 -3.90 -49.10 -9.60
CA VAL A 186 -3.89 -49.62 -8.22
C VAL A 186 -2.70 -49.04 -7.45
N VAL A 187 -1.50 -49.09 -8.02
CA VAL A 187 -0.28 -48.53 -7.39
C VAL A 187 -0.43 -47.04 -7.11
N GLY A 188 -0.96 -46.28 -8.08
CA GLY A 188 -1.20 -44.85 -7.95
C GLY A 188 -2.24 -44.50 -6.90
N LEU A 189 -3.39 -45.18 -6.89
CA LEU A 189 -4.46 -44.97 -5.89
C LEU A 189 -4.01 -45.35 -4.48
N VAL A 190 -3.29 -46.46 -4.31
CA VAL A 190 -2.71 -46.85 -3.02
C VAL A 190 -1.70 -45.80 -2.55
N THR A 191 -0.90 -45.26 -3.46
CA THR A 191 0.04 -44.17 -3.15
C THR A 191 -0.71 -42.92 -2.68
N ILE A 192 -1.75 -42.49 -3.40
CA ILE A 192 -2.61 -41.35 -3.04
C ILE A 192 -3.22 -41.57 -1.65
N ALA A 193 -3.80 -42.75 -1.40
CA ALA A 193 -4.35 -43.12 -0.10
C ALA A 193 -3.28 -43.06 1.00
N GLY A 194 -2.08 -43.57 0.73
CA GLY A 194 -0.93 -43.49 1.63
C GLY A 194 -0.55 -42.05 1.97
N VAL A 195 -0.49 -41.14 0.99
CA VAL A 195 -0.18 -39.72 1.24
C VAL A 195 -1.30 -39.01 2.02
N MET A 196 -2.57 -39.32 1.74
CA MET A 196 -3.72 -38.64 2.37
C MET A 196 -4.05 -39.16 3.77
N VAL A 197 -3.97 -40.47 3.97
CA VAL A 197 -4.36 -41.15 5.22
C VAL A 197 -3.14 -41.41 6.11
N GLY A 198 -1.97 -41.66 5.52
CA GLY A 198 -0.73 -41.96 6.24
C GLY A 198 -0.41 -41.02 7.41
N PRO A 199 -0.50 -39.69 7.25
CA PRO A 199 -0.23 -38.74 8.34
C PRO A 199 -1.19 -38.86 9.54
N ARG A 200 -2.37 -39.46 9.37
CA ARG A 200 -3.30 -39.73 10.46
C ARG A 200 -2.90 -40.95 11.28
N LEU A 201 -2.17 -41.88 10.66
CA LEU A 201 -1.74 -43.15 11.28
C LEU A 201 -0.31 -43.03 11.82
N ILE A 202 0.60 -42.44 11.04
CA ILE A 202 2.03 -42.31 11.35
C ILE A 202 2.38 -40.82 11.35
N LYS A 203 2.47 -40.22 12.54
CA LYS A 203 2.74 -38.78 12.71
C LYS A 203 4.22 -38.41 12.57
N THR A 204 5.12 -39.39 12.72
CA THR A 204 6.57 -39.19 12.74
C THR A 204 7.22 -39.19 11.37
N VAL A 205 6.58 -39.76 10.35
CA VAL A 205 7.13 -39.92 9.00
C VAL A 205 6.41 -39.00 8.02
N PRO A 206 7.11 -38.30 7.12
CA PRO A 206 6.47 -37.45 6.12
C PRO A 206 5.48 -38.22 5.22
N ALA A 207 4.37 -37.56 4.91
CA ALA A 207 3.28 -38.13 4.10
C ALA A 207 3.75 -38.71 2.75
N THR A 208 4.71 -38.04 2.11
CA THR A 208 5.28 -38.44 0.82
C THR A 208 6.00 -39.78 0.91
N ILE A 209 6.76 -40.04 1.97
CA ILE A 209 7.45 -41.31 2.18
C ILE A 209 6.47 -42.45 2.44
N VAL A 210 5.45 -42.20 3.27
CA VAL A 210 4.40 -43.20 3.51
C VAL A 210 3.70 -43.55 2.19
N GLY A 211 3.43 -42.56 1.34
CA GLY A 211 2.91 -42.76 -0.01
C GLY A 211 3.83 -43.60 -0.89
N VAL A 212 5.10 -43.21 -1.04
CA VAL A 212 6.10 -43.95 -1.84
C VAL A 212 6.21 -45.39 -1.37
N ALA A 213 6.31 -45.62 -0.05
CA ALA A 213 6.41 -46.95 0.53
C ALA A 213 5.15 -47.79 0.26
N ALA A 214 3.95 -47.20 0.38
CA ALA A 214 2.70 -47.87 0.04
C ALA A 214 2.61 -48.22 -1.45
N GLY A 215 3.06 -47.32 -2.34
CA GLY A 215 3.15 -47.57 -3.77
C GLY A 215 4.13 -48.70 -4.12
N PHE A 216 5.31 -48.71 -3.51
CA PHE A 216 6.28 -49.81 -3.64
C PHE A 216 5.71 -51.15 -3.15
N ALA A 217 5.06 -51.15 -1.98
CA ALA A 217 4.44 -52.35 -1.42
C ALA A 217 3.33 -52.89 -2.35
N ALA A 218 2.50 -51.99 -2.90
CA ALA A 218 1.49 -52.37 -3.88
C ALA A 218 2.13 -52.93 -5.16
N TYR A 219 3.15 -52.28 -5.70
CA TYR A 219 3.84 -52.72 -6.91
C TYR A 219 4.47 -54.10 -6.75
N PHE A 220 5.27 -54.29 -5.69
CA PHE A 220 5.91 -55.58 -5.44
C PHE A 220 4.91 -56.66 -5.03
N GLY A 221 3.83 -56.30 -4.32
CA GLY A 221 2.71 -57.20 -4.06
C GLY A 221 2.04 -57.69 -5.33
N LEU A 222 1.81 -56.82 -6.31
CA LEU A 222 1.30 -57.20 -7.63
C LEU A 222 2.32 -58.04 -8.41
N SER A 223 3.62 -57.70 -8.32
CA SER A 223 4.69 -58.47 -8.97
C SER A 223 4.79 -59.91 -8.47
N TYR A 224 4.26 -60.21 -7.27
CA TYR A 224 4.16 -61.58 -6.78
C TYR A 224 3.26 -62.43 -7.69
N PHE A 225 2.15 -61.87 -8.17
CA PHE A 225 1.17 -62.53 -9.03
C PHE A 225 1.43 -62.33 -10.52
N LEU A 226 2.13 -61.25 -10.90
CA LEU A 226 2.43 -60.87 -12.28
C LEU A 226 3.95 -60.85 -12.51
N PRO A 227 4.55 -61.95 -13.02
CA PRO A 227 6.00 -62.06 -13.21
C PRO A 227 6.59 -60.99 -14.15
N GLU A 228 5.81 -60.49 -15.11
CA GLU A 228 6.20 -59.45 -16.06
C GLU A 228 6.63 -58.13 -15.38
N LEU A 229 6.16 -57.88 -14.15
CA LEU A 229 6.54 -56.69 -13.37
C LEU A 229 7.92 -56.83 -12.70
N ARG A 230 8.58 -57.99 -12.78
CA ARG A 230 9.87 -58.25 -12.12
C ARG A 230 11.09 -57.99 -13.00
N THR A 231 10.91 -57.48 -14.21
CA THR A 231 12.03 -57.06 -15.08
C THR A 231 12.16 -55.55 -15.08
N LEU A 232 13.39 -55.03 -15.11
CA LEU A 232 13.62 -53.59 -15.38
C LEU A 232 13.55 -53.30 -16.87
N GLU A 233 13.94 -54.27 -17.69
CA GLU A 233 13.90 -54.14 -19.14
C GLU A 233 12.46 -54.20 -19.65
N HIS A 234 12.12 -53.29 -20.56
CA HIS A 234 10.80 -53.13 -21.20
C HIS A 234 9.62 -52.87 -20.24
N ASN A 235 9.90 -52.52 -18.98
CA ASN A 235 8.89 -52.25 -17.98
C ASN A 235 8.56 -50.76 -17.93
N THR A 236 7.48 -50.37 -18.59
CA THR A 236 7.04 -48.97 -18.70
C THR A 236 6.41 -48.42 -17.42
N LEU A 237 6.23 -49.25 -16.39
CA LEU A 237 5.60 -48.86 -15.11
C LEU A 237 6.60 -48.37 -14.07
N VAL A 238 7.91 -48.55 -14.29
CA VAL A 238 8.98 -48.11 -13.37
C VAL A 238 9.94 -47.15 -14.07
N VAL A 239 10.73 -46.41 -13.28
CA VAL A 239 11.71 -45.45 -13.80
C VAL A 239 12.75 -46.10 -14.73
N GLY A 240 13.16 -47.33 -14.42
CA GLY A 240 14.15 -48.07 -15.19
C GLY A 240 15.60 -47.80 -14.73
N PRO A 241 16.58 -48.44 -15.38
CA PRO A 241 17.99 -48.30 -15.01
C PRO A 241 18.45 -46.85 -15.13
N LEU A 242 18.97 -46.29 -14.03
CA LEU A 242 19.44 -44.90 -14.00
C LEU A 242 20.77 -44.72 -14.73
N PHE A 243 21.62 -45.75 -14.70
CA PHE A 243 22.90 -45.76 -15.37
C PHE A 243 22.91 -46.89 -16.40
N SER A 244 23.45 -46.62 -17.59
CA SER A 244 23.87 -47.69 -18.47
C SER A 244 25.18 -48.27 -17.93
N ASP A 245 25.30 -49.60 -17.88
CA ASP A 245 26.41 -50.30 -17.19
C ASP A 245 27.82 -49.95 -17.72
N ASN A 246 27.94 -49.18 -18.81
CA ASN A 246 29.20 -48.89 -19.50
C ASN A 246 29.56 -47.39 -19.64
N ALA A 247 28.74 -46.44 -19.19
CA ALA A 247 29.03 -45.00 -19.35
C ALA A 247 29.18 -44.29 -17.99
N PRO A 248 30.39 -43.84 -17.61
CA PRO A 248 30.53 -43.02 -16.40
C PRO A 248 29.76 -41.70 -16.56
N ILE A 249 29.19 -41.18 -15.47
CA ILE A 249 28.43 -39.90 -15.44
C ILE A 249 29.22 -38.76 -16.11
N THR A 250 30.55 -38.80 -16.01
CA THR A 250 31.47 -37.85 -16.65
C THR A 250 31.38 -37.84 -18.18
N ALA A 251 31.10 -38.98 -18.82
CA ALA A 251 30.92 -39.08 -20.26
C ALA A 251 29.61 -38.40 -20.70
N ILE A 252 28.50 -38.66 -19.97
CA ILE A 252 27.20 -38.03 -20.20
C ILE A 252 27.29 -36.50 -20.08
N LEU A 253 27.99 -36.01 -19.06
CA LEU A 253 28.23 -34.57 -18.88
C LEU A 253 29.07 -33.99 -20.04
N ARG A 254 30.14 -34.69 -20.45
CA ARG A 254 30.99 -34.25 -21.55
C ARG A 254 30.22 -34.12 -22.86
N GLU A 255 29.37 -35.10 -23.17
CA GLU A 255 28.53 -35.06 -24.37
C GLU A 255 27.56 -33.87 -24.35
N ARG A 256 26.93 -33.59 -23.21
CA ARG A 256 26.04 -32.42 -23.04
C ARG A 256 26.77 -31.10 -23.26
N TRP A 257 27.97 -30.96 -22.70
CA TRP A 257 28.79 -29.76 -22.89
C TRP A 257 29.31 -29.62 -24.33
N ALA A 258 29.68 -30.71 -24.98
CA ALA A 258 30.05 -30.70 -26.39
C ALA A 258 28.86 -30.29 -27.27
N ALA A 259 27.66 -30.76 -26.95
CA ALA A 259 26.46 -30.42 -27.68
C ALA A 259 26.01 -28.95 -27.51
N LEU A 260 26.44 -28.29 -26.42
CA LEU A 260 26.28 -26.84 -26.26
C LEU A 260 27.03 -26.03 -27.34
N ALA A 261 28.17 -26.54 -27.82
CA ALA A 261 28.94 -25.86 -28.86
C ALA A 261 28.24 -25.88 -30.24
N ALA A 262 27.25 -26.76 -30.42
CA ALA A 262 26.45 -26.85 -31.64
C ALA A 262 25.22 -25.93 -31.63
N VAL A 263 24.98 -25.19 -30.55
CA VAL A 263 23.82 -24.30 -30.38
C VAL A 263 24.00 -23.02 -31.20
N ARG A 264 23.00 -22.66 -32.01
CA ARG A 264 23.05 -21.45 -32.83
C ARG A 264 22.52 -20.25 -32.05
N PHE A 265 22.96 -19.05 -32.42
CA PHE A 265 22.46 -17.82 -31.82
C PHE A 265 20.95 -17.62 -31.99
N SER A 266 20.39 -18.09 -33.12
CA SER A 266 18.94 -18.07 -33.36
C SER A 266 18.16 -18.89 -32.33
N ASP A 267 18.74 -20.00 -31.87
CA ASP A 267 18.11 -20.87 -30.86
C ASP A 267 18.13 -20.18 -29.49
N LEU A 268 19.14 -19.35 -29.21
CA LEU A 268 19.19 -18.57 -27.96
C LEU A 268 18.06 -17.52 -27.89
N ALA A 269 17.72 -16.90 -29.02
CA ALA A 269 16.66 -15.89 -29.08
C ALA A 269 15.27 -16.48 -28.80
N THR A 270 14.99 -17.70 -29.29
CA THR A 270 13.70 -18.38 -29.05
C THR A 270 13.57 -18.85 -27.60
N LEU A 271 14.68 -19.19 -26.95
CA LEU A 271 14.72 -19.65 -25.55
C LEU A 271 14.68 -18.51 -24.52
N LEU A 272 14.86 -17.26 -24.95
CA LEU A 272 14.92 -16.11 -24.04
C LEU A 272 13.62 -15.89 -23.27
N MET A 273 12.47 -15.96 -23.94
CA MET A 273 11.16 -15.73 -23.31
C MET A 273 10.79 -16.85 -22.31
N PRO A 274 10.96 -18.14 -22.62
CA PRO A 274 10.86 -19.21 -21.63
C PRO A 274 11.80 -19.02 -20.42
N ALA A 275 13.05 -18.59 -20.63
CA ALA A 275 14.01 -18.36 -19.56
C ALA A 275 13.63 -17.17 -18.65
N ILE A 276 13.13 -16.07 -19.23
CA ILE A 276 12.59 -14.92 -18.47
C ILE A 276 11.39 -15.39 -17.64
N THR A 277 10.46 -16.10 -18.26
CA THR A 277 9.27 -16.59 -17.56
C THR A 277 9.67 -17.48 -16.38
N LEU A 278 10.53 -18.46 -16.63
CA LEU A 278 10.98 -19.40 -15.62
C LEU A 278 11.75 -18.69 -14.49
N SER A 279 12.66 -17.76 -14.81
CA SER A 279 13.44 -17.05 -13.79
C SER A 279 12.60 -16.17 -12.89
N VAL A 280 11.66 -15.40 -13.46
CA VAL A 280 10.70 -14.59 -12.70
C VAL A 280 9.87 -15.50 -11.82
N LEU A 281 9.35 -16.58 -12.37
CA LEU A 281 8.51 -17.51 -11.65
C LEU A 281 9.20 -18.17 -10.45
N LEU A 282 10.40 -18.71 -10.66
CA LEU A 282 11.19 -19.33 -9.59
C LEU A 282 11.60 -18.31 -8.53
N SER A 283 11.82 -17.04 -8.93
CA SER A 283 12.06 -15.94 -8.00
C SER A 283 10.83 -15.67 -7.13
N ILE A 284 9.64 -15.61 -7.74
CA ILE A 284 8.37 -15.39 -7.03
C ILE A 284 8.11 -16.50 -6.03
N ASP A 285 8.25 -17.76 -6.43
CA ASP A 285 7.94 -18.90 -5.57
C ASP A 285 8.91 -18.99 -4.37
N THR A 286 10.19 -18.70 -4.62
CA THR A 286 11.19 -18.61 -3.54
C THR A 286 10.83 -17.49 -2.56
N LEU A 287 10.64 -16.27 -3.04
CA LEU A 287 10.45 -15.11 -2.17
C LEU A 287 9.12 -15.16 -1.41
N LYS A 288 8.05 -15.66 -2.06
CA LYS A 288 6.78 -15.96 -1.38
C LYS A 288 6.99 -16.93 -0.23
N THR A 289 7.74 -18.00 -0.47
CA THR A 289 8.05 -19.00 0.57
C THR A 289 8.87 -18.37 1.69
N CYS A 290 9.86 -17.52 1.37
CA CYS A 290 10.65 -16.82 2.37
C CYS A 290 9.81 -15.94 3.30
N VAL A 291 8.78 -15.24 2.80
CA VAL A 291 7.89 -14.41 3.62
C VAL A 291 7.12 -15.26 4.64
N VAL A 292 6.71 -16.46 4.26
CA VAL A 292 6.06 -17.40 5.19
C VAL A 292 7.06 -17.93 6.21
N MET A 293 8.28 -18.28 5.79
CA MET A 293 9.33 -18.75 6.71
C MET A 293 9.74 -17.67 7.71
N ASP A 294 9.86 -16.43 7.26
CA ASP A 294 10.13 -15.25 8.09
C ASP A 294 9.09 -15.08 9.21
N THR A 295 7.81 -15.32 8.88
CA THR A 295 6.70 -15.25 9.84
C THR A 295 6.80 -16.35 10.89
N LEU A 296 7.11 -17.59 10.48
CA LEU A 296 7.24 -18.73 11.38
C LEU A 296 8.49 -18.64 12.27
N LEU A 297 9.61 -18.19 11.71
CA LEU A 297 10.89 -18.04 12.41
C LEU A 297 11.02 -16.71 13.15
N ARG A 298 10.05 -15.79 12.98
CA ARG A 298 10.05 -14.42 13.51
C ARG A 298 11.34 -13.66 13.15
N ARG A 299 11.75 -13.75 11.89
CA ARG A 299 12.95 -13.11 11.33
C ARG A 299 12.64 -12.44 10.00
N ARG A 300 13.61 -11.73 9.43
CA ARG A 300 13.54 -11.19 8.07
C ARG A 300 14.72 -11.68 7.25
N HIS A 301 14.46 -12.22 6.08
CA HIS A 301 15.49 -12.58 5.11
C HIS A 301 15.96 -11.36 4.30
N ASN A 302 17.11 -11.52 3.64
CA ASN A 302 17.55 -10.60 2.59
C ASN A 302 17.15 -11.15 1.22
N SER A 303 16.11 -10.58 0.61
CA SER A 303 15.53 -11.03 -0.66
C SER A 303 16.51 -10.98 -1.84
N ASN A 304 17.36 -9.95 -1.91
CA ASN A 304 18.34 -9.84 -3.00
C ASN A 304 19.40 -10.93 -2.90
N ARG A 305 19.93 -11.15 -1.68
CA ARG A 305 20.89 -12.22 -1.42
C ARG A 305 20.28 -13.59 -1.69
N GLU A 306 19.02 -13.77 -1.35
CA GLU A 306 18.31 -15.02 -1.64
C GLU A 306 18.20 -15.27 -3.14
N LEU A 307 17.80 -14.27 -3.93
CA LEU A 307 17.77 -14.41 -5.40
C LEU A 307 19.14 -14.72 -6.00
N VAL A 308 20.21 -14.10 -5.48
CA VAL A 308 21.58 -14.44 -5.89
C VAL A 308 21.88 -15.91 -5.57
N GLY A 309 21.55 -16.37 -4.37
CA GLY A 309 21.75 -17.76 -3.95
C GLY A 309 21.00 -18.76 -4.82
N GLN A 310 19.72 -18.51 -5.11
CA GLN A 310 18.92 -19.33 -6.02
C GLN A 310 19.48 -19.32 -7.44
N GLY A 311 19.90 -18.15 -7.95
CA GLY A 311 20.46 -18.03 -9.29
C GLY A 311 21.75 -18.83 -9.46
N VAL A 312 22.67 -18.80 -8.48
CA VAL A 312 23.88 -19.64 -8.51
C VAL A 312 23.50 -21.12 -8.46
N ALA A 313 22.54 -21.49 -7.62
CA ALA A 313 22.13 -22.88 -7.45
C ALA A 313 21.44 -23.45 -8.71
N ASN A 314 20.59 -22.66 -9.36
CA ASN A 314 19.96 -23.01 -10.64
C ASN A 314 20.99 -23.09 -11.79
N LEU A 315 21.95 -22.17 -11.83
CA LEU A 315 23.05 -22.22 -12.78
C LEU A 315 23.86 -23.52 -12.61
N ALA A 316 24.26 -23.84 -11.38
CA ALA A 316 24.98 -25.07 -11.07
C ALA A 316 24.16 -26.32 -11.35
N SER A 317 22.85 -26.31 -11.04
CA SER A 317 21.92 -27.39 -11.39
C SER A 317 21.95 -27.64 -12.89
N ALA A 318 21.75 -26.61 -13.71
CA ALA A 318 21.77 -26.72 -15.17
C ALA A 318 23.12 -27.25 -15.68
N MET A 319 24.25 -26.77 -15.15
CA MET A 319 25.60 -27.23 -15.52
C MET A 319 25.85 -28.71 -15.21
N LEU A 320 25.25 -29.22 -14.13
CA LEU A 320 25.27 -30.65 -13.78
C LEU A 320 24.23 -31.45 -14.58
N GLY A 321 23.42 -30.80 -15.42
CA GLY A 321 22.33 -31.46 -16.13
C GLY A 321 21.11 -31.76 -15.26
N GLY A 322 21.02 -31.08 -14.12
CA GLY A 322 19.87 -31.03 -13.23
C GLY A 322 18.78 -30.09 -13.74
N MET A 323 17.58 -30.26 -13.19
CA MET A 323 16.46 -29.36 -13.46
C MET A 323 16.46 -28.16 -12.51
N PRO A 324 15.92 -27.01 -12.93
CA PRO A 324 15.86 -25.83 -12.07
C PRO A 324 14.78 -25.98 -10.99
N GLY A 325 14.89 -25.17 -9.94
CA GLY A 325 13.99 -25.19 -8.80
C GLY A 325 13.89 -23.85 -8.09
N ALA A 326 13.20 -23.87 -6.95
CA ALA A 326 12.96 -22.70 -6.10
C ALA A 326 12.88 -23.12 -4.63
N GLY A 327 12.70 -22.14 -3.73
CA GLY A 327 12.32 -22.41 -2.35
C GLY A 327 10.98 -23.15 -2.26
N THR A 328 10.96 -24.33 -1.64
CA THR A 328 9.79 -25.22 -1.59
C THR A 328 9.09 -25.16 -0.22
N MET A 329 7.82 -24.76 -0.20
CA MET A 329 7.08 -24.58 1.04
C MET A 329 6.92 -25.86 1.87
N GLY A 330 6.56 -26.98 1.24
CA GLY A 330 6.30 -28.24 1.94
C GLY A 330 7.53 -28.78 2.70
N ALA A 331 8.68 -28.85 2.03
CA ALA A 331 9.93 -29.32 2.64
C ALA A 331 10.45 -28.32 3.68
N SER A 332 10.25 -27.02 3.48
CA SER A 332 10.64 -25.98 4.44
C SER A 332 9.78 -26.02 5.71
N LEU A 333 8.47 -26.30 5.60
CA LEU A 333 7.61 -26.49 6.77
C LEU A 333 8.04 -27.71 7.59
N VAL A 334 8.37 -28.83 6.91
CA VAL A 334 8.88 -30.04 7.56
C VAL A 334 10.25 -29.80 8.21
N ASN A 335 11.10 -29.00 7.58
CA ASN A 335 12.39 -28.59 8.13
C ASN A 335 12.19 -27.93 9.51
N ILE A 336 11.34 -26.89 9.53
CA ILE A 336 11.09 -26.08 10.74
C ILE A 336 10.37 -26.90 11.81
N SER A 337 9.37 -27.70 11.43
CA SER A 337 8.66 -28.56 12.40
C SER A 337 9.57 -29.65 12.98
N SER A 338 10.61 -30.05 12.26
CA SER A 338 11.64 -31.00 12.71
C SER A 338 12.82 -30.34 13.42
N GLY A 339 12.77 -29.01 13.64
CA GLY A 339 13.74 -28.27 14.44
C GLY A 339 14.80 -27.49 13.65
N GLY A 340 14.81 -27.56 12.32
CA GLY A 340 15.73 -26.79 11.47
C GLY A 340 15.37 -25.32 11.42
N LYS A 341 16.29 -24.44 11.82
CA LYS A 341 16.05 -22.99 11.97
C LYS A 341 17.07 -22.13 11.25
N THR A 342 18.17 -22.71 10.79
CA THR A 342 19.23 -21.98 10.09
C THR A 342 19.33 -22.39 8.62
N ARG A 343 20.34 -21.89 7.92
CA ARG A 343 20.66 -22.30 6.54
C ARG A 343 21.38 -23.66 6.51
N LEU A 344 21.95 -24.10 7.64
CA LEU A 344 22.65 -25.37 7.71
C LEU A 344 21.73 -26.55 7.38
N SER A 345 20.51 -26.58 7.93
CA SER A 345 19.56 -27.66 7.64
C SER A 345 19.26 -27.81 6.15
N GLY A 346 19.23 -26.70 5.39
CA GLY A 346 19.14 -26.73 3.92
C GLY A 346 20.38 -27.37 3.27
N MET A 347 21.58 -26.97 3.69
CA MET A 347 22.81 -27.59 3.17
C MET A 347 22.88 -29.09 3.49
N LEU A 348 22.43 -29.48 4.70
CA LEU A 348 22.35 -30.88 5.11
C LEU A 348 21.32 -31.67 4.29
N GLU A 349 20.20 -31.06 3.90
CA GLU A 349 19.25 -31.67 2.97
C GLU A 349 19.94 -32.07 1.65
N GLY A 350 20.70 -31.16 1.02
CA GLY A 350 21.46 -31.46 -0.19
C GLY A 350 22.51 -32.57 -0.01
N VAL A 351 23.20 -32.60 1.14
CA VAL A 351 24.12 -33.69 1.51
C VAL A 351 23.38 -35.02 1.65
N PHE A 352 22.21 -35.03 2.30
CA PHE A 352 21.41 -36.23 2.44
C PHE A 352 20.86 -36.72 1.11
N VAL A 353 20.58 -35.84 0.15
CA VAL A 353 20.23 -36.25 -1.21
C VAL A 353 21.41 -36.98 -1.87
N ILE A 354 22.65 -36.49 -1.75
CA ILE A 354 23.84 -37.19 -2.27
C ILE A 354 23.95 -38.59 -1.65
N VAL A 355 23.85 -38.68 -0.33
CA VAL A 355 23.94 -39.96 0.40
C VAL A 355 22.83 -40.90 -0.02
N ALA A 356 21.58 -40.41 -0.11
CA ALA A 356 20.44 -41.20 -0.54
C ALA A 356 20.59 -41.68 -1.98
N PHE A 357 21.08 -40.83 -2.88
CA PHE A 357 21.32 -41.21 -4.27
C PHE A 357 22.39 -42.30 -4.38
N ALA A 358 23.52 -42.14 -3.69
CA ALA A 358 24.59 -43.13 -3.67
C ALA A 358 24.14 -44.48 -3.06
N ALA A 359 23.35 -44.44 -1.98
CA ALA A 359 22.92 -45.64 -1.27
C ALA A 359 21.73 -46.36 -1.93
N PHE A 360 20.81 -45.62 -2.55
CA PHE A 360 19.52 -46.13 -3.03
C PHE A 360 19.32 -46.01 -4.53
N ALA A 361 20.34 -45.72 -5.35
CA ALA A 361 20.23 -45.65 -6.81
C ALA A 361 19.51 -46.87 -7.41
N ARG A 362 19.86 -48.09 -6.97
CA ARG A 362 19.21 -49.32 -7.42
C ARG A 362 17.73 -49.37 -7.07
N LEU A 363 17.34 -48.88 -5.89
CA LEU A 363 15.95 -48.83 -5.47
C LEU A 363 15.17 -47.78 -6.28
N ILE A 364 15.78 -46.64 -6.59
CA ILE A 364 15.16 -45.58 -7.40
C ILE A 364 14.81 -46.09 -8.81
N SER A 365 15.62 -46.99 -9.39
CA SER A 365 15.29 -47.62 -10.68
C SER A 365 13.97 -48.42 -10.67
N TRP A 366 13.57 -48.95 -9.52
CA TRP A 366 12.33 -49.69 -9.34
C TRP A 366 11.13 -48.81 -8.94
N LEU A 367 11.33 -47.50 -8.85
CA LEU A 367 10.29 -46.59 -8.39
C LEU A 367 9.11 -46.60 -9.38
N PRO A 368 7.88 -46.95 -8.95
CA PRO A 368 6.75 -46.99 -9.86
C PRO A 368 6.36 -45.58 -10.32
N ILE A 369 6.21 -45.38 -11.62
CA ILE A 369 5.85 -44.07 -12.21
C ILE A 369 4.46 -43.63 -11.72
N ALA A 370 3.51 -44.57 -11.61
CA ALA A 370 2.18 -44.28 -11.11
C ALA A 370 2.18 -43.83 -9.62
N ALA A 371 3.15 -44.29 -8.82
CA ALA A 371 3.31 -43.81 -7.44
C ALA A 371 3.76 -42.34 -7.43
N LEU A 372 4.73 -41.98 -8.28
CA LEU A 372 5.17 -40.60 -8.44
C LEU A 372 4.05 -39.68 -8.96
N ALA A 373 3.28 -40.16 -9.94
CA ALA A 373 2.11 -39.46 -10.45
C ALA A 373 1.09 -39.22 -9.33
N GLY A 374 0.80 -40.23 -8.51
CA GLY A 374 -0.09 -40.12 -7.34
C GLY A 374 0.37 -39.06 -6.34
N ILE A 375 1.67 -38.99 -6.03
CA ILE A 375 2.24 -37.94 -5.17
C ILE A 375 1.99 -36.56 -5.78
N LEU A 376 2.32 -36.38 -7.05
CA LEU A 376 2.15 -35.10 -7.76
C LEU A 376 0.68 -34.69 -7.87
N MET A 377 -0.26 -35.63 -8.02
CA MET A 377 -1.70 -35.35 -8.01
C MET A 377 -2.16 -34.82 -6.65
N VAL A 378 -1.68 -35.40 -5.54
CA VAL A 378 -2.00 -34.88 -4.20
C VAL A 378 -1.38 -33.49 -3.98
N VAL A 379 -0.15 -33.27 -4.45
CA VAL A 379 0.48 -31.94 -4.39
C VAL A 379 -0.32 -30.93 -5.20
N ALA A 380 -0.67 -31.26 -6.45
CA ALA A 380 -1.49 -30.44 -7.33
C ALA A 380 -2.84 -30.06 -6.70
N TRP A 381 -3.51 -31.04 -6.07
CA TRP A 381 -4.77 -30.81 -5.37
C TRP A 381 -4.63 -29.84 -4.18
N ARG A 382 -3.50 -29.87 -3.48
CA ARG A 382 -3.18 -28.94 -2.37
C ARG A 382 -2.80 -27.54 -2.85
N MET A 383 -2.37 -27.38 -4.11
CA MET A 383 -2.04 -26.07 -4.70
C MET A 383 -3.29 -25.25 -5.08
N LEU A 384 -4.45 -25.90 -5.20
CA LEU A 384 -5.71 -25.22 -5.52
C LEU A 384 -6.15 -24.34 -4.35
N ASP A 385 -6.19 -23.03 -4.57
CA ASP A 385 -6.60 -22.07 -3.56
C ASP A 385 -8.13 -22.04 -3.41
N ARG A 386 -8.63 -22.86 -2.50
CA ARG A 386 -10.07 -22.91 -2.18
C ARG A 386 -10.56 -21.68 -1.43
N SER A 387 -9.66 -20.94 -0.78
CA SER A 387 -10.04 -19.75 -0.02
C SER A 387 -10.47 -18.60 -0.93
N SER A 388 -9.98 -18.58 -2.18
CA SER A 388 -10.38 -17.63 -3.21
C SER A 388 -11.89 -17.64 -3.49
N PHE A 389 -12.59 -18.77 -3.32
CA PHE A 389 -14.05 -18.81 -3.47
C PHE A 389 -14.78 -17.95 -2.43
N LEU A 390 -14.14 -17.62 -1.30
CA LEU A 390 -14.72 -16.70 -0.31
C LEU A 390 -14.82 -15.26 -0.87
N LEU A 391 -13.98 -14.89 -1.83
CA LEU A 391 -14.01 -13.57 -2.47
C LEU A 391 -15.29 -13.35 -3.30
N LEU A 392 -16.00 -14.42 -3.68
CA LEU A 392 -17.32 -14.33 -4.33
C LEU A 392 -18.42 -13.86 -3.37
N ARG A 393 -18.20 -13.91 -2.05
CA ARG A 393 -19.25 -13.57 -1.06
C ARG A 393 -19.47 -12.06 -0.92
N GLN A 394 -18.51 -11.22 -1.30
CA GLN A 394 -18.59 -9.77 -1.13
C GLN A 394 -18.41 -9.04 -2.45
N LYS A 395 -19.27 -8.04 -2.74
CA LYS A 395 -19.23 -7.27 -4.00
C LYS A 395 -17.90 -6.54 -4.24
N SER A 396 -17.22 -6.11 -3.18
CA SER A 396 -15.91 -5.45 -3.27
C SER A 396 -14.81 -6.38 -3.81
N THR A 397 -14.86 -7.67 -3.50
CA THR A 397 -13.80 -8.65 -3.81
C THR A 397 -14.12 -9.53 -5.02
N VAL A 398 -15.28 -9.37 -5.66
CA VAL A 398 -15.63 -10.16 -6.86
C VAL A 398 -14.62 -9.95 -7.98
N PHE A 399 -14.12 -8.73 -8.15
CA PHE A 399 -13.13 -8.44 -9.19
C PHE A 399 -11.80 -9.16 -8.95
N ASP A 400 -11.36 -9.30 -7.70
CA ASP A 400 -10.18 -10.08 -7.35
C ASP A 400 -10.34 -11.56 -7.73
N PHE A 401 -11.52 -12.12 -7.47
CA PHE A 401 -11.84 -13.49 -7.90
C PHE A 401 -11.86 -13.64 -9.42
N LEU A 402 -12.42 -12.66 -10.14
CA LEU A 402 -12.44 -12.69 -11.61
C LEU A 402 -11.02 -12.67 -12.19
N VAL A 403 -10.08 -11.97 -11.57
CA VAL A 403 -8.66 -12.03 -11.98
C VAL A 403 -8.09 -13.42 -11.77
N ILE A 404 -8.32 -14.03 -10.60
CA ILE A 404 -7.88 -15.41 -10.33
C ILE A 404 -8.44 -16.38 -11.38
N ALA A 405 -9.74 -16.32 -11.63
CA ALA A 405 -10.42 -17.17 -12.60
C ALA A 405 -9.90 -16.96 -14.03
N ALA A 406 -9.67 -15.71 -14.44
CA ALA A 406 -9.08 -15.37 -15.73
C ALA A 406 -7.68 -15.96 -15.87
N VAL A 407 -6.82 -15.82 -14.85
CA VAL A 407 -5.46 -16.38 -14.86
C VAL A 407 -5.50 -17.91 -14.98
N VAL A 408 -6.37 -18.59 -14.23
CA VAL A 408 -6.53 -20.05 -14.32
C VAL A 408 -7.02 -20.46 -15.71
N ALA A 409 -8.04 -19.77 -16.25
CA ALA A 409 -8.59 -20.05 -17.57
C ALA A 409 -7.54 -19.84 -18.68
N THR A 410 -6.76 -18.76 -18.62
CA THR A 410 -5.66 -18.50 -19.55
C THR A 410 -4.56 -19.55 -19.44
N ALA A 411 -4.22 -20.01 -18.23
CA ALA A 411 -3.20 -21.04 -18.02
C ALA A 411 -3.59 -22.37 -18.68
N ILE A 412 -4.87 -22.75 -18.59
CA ILE A 412 -5.41 -23.99 -19.16
C ILE A 412 -5.64 -23.86 -20.66
N GLY A 413 -6.15 -22.72 -21.12
CA GLY A 413 -6.52 -22.50 -22.53
C GLY A 413 -5.37 -22.11 -23.45
N PHE A 414 -4.31 -21.49 -22.91
CA PHE A 414 -3.15 -21.05 -23.67
C PHE A 414 -1.87 -21.66 -23.08
N ASN A 415 -1.18 -20.89 -22.24
CA ASN A 415 0.00 -21.34 -21.53
C ASN A 415 0.21 -20.50 -20.27
N LEU A 416 1.14 -20.96 -19.45
CA LEU A 416 1.42 -20.34 -18.17
C LEU A 416 2.06 -18.95 -18.28
N ILE A 417 2.76 -18.67 -19.40
CA ILE A 417 3.37 -17.38 -19.70
C ILE A 417 2.28 -16.33 -19.92
N ALA A 418 1.33 -16.62 -20.80
CA ALA A 418 0.18 -15.77 -21.08
C ALA A 418 -0.65 -15.52 -19.82
N ALA A 419 -0.84 -16.55 -18.99
CA ALA A 419 -1.57 -16.44 -17.72
C ALA A 419 -0.92 -15.44 -16.75
N ALA A 420 0.42 -15.50 -16.60
CA ALA A 420 1.15 -14.55 -15.76
C ALA A 420 1.02 -13.12 -16.28
N GLY A 421 1.13 -12.91 -17.61
CA GLY A 421 0.96 -11.61 -18.24
C GLY A 421 -0.45 -11.03 -18.06
N VAL A 422 -1.49 -11.83 -18.30
CA VAL A 422 -2.90 -11.45 -18.10
C VAL A 422 -3.16 -11.11 -16.63
N GLY A 423 -2.66 -11.93 -15.70
CA GLY A 423 -2.80 -11.68 -14.27
C GLY A 423 -2.18 -10.35 -13.85
N LEU A 424 -0.94 -10.07 -14.28
CA LEU A 424 -0.26 -8.83 -13.99
C LEU A 424 -1.01 -7.62 -14.57
N LEU A 425 -1.42 -7.69 -15.83
CA LEU A 425 -2.16 -6.61 -16.50
C LEU A 425 -3.48 -6.31 -15.78
N LEU A 426 -4.30 -7.34 -15.52
CA LEU A 426 -5.57 -7.16 -14.83
C LEU A 426 -5.39 -6.65 -13.40
N ALA A 427 -4.35 -7.09 -12.69
CA ALA A 427 -4.10 -6.62 -11.34
C ALA A 427 -3.61 -5.16 -11.32
N ILE A 428 -2.80 -4.73 -12.31
CA ILE A 428 -2.47 -3.32 -12.51
C ILE A 428 -3.73 -2.50 -12.79
N LEU A 429 -4.63 -2.98 -13.65
CA LEU A 429 -5.90 -2.30 -13.95
C LEU A 429 -6.80 -2.20 -12.72
N LEU A 430 -6.89 -3.25 -11.90
CA LEU A 430 -7.63 -3.20 -10.64
C LEU A 430 -7.02 -2.22 -9.65
N PHE A 431 -5.69 -2.22 -9.50
CA PHE A 431 -5.00 -1.25 -8.65
C PHE A 431 -5.25 0.19 -9.08
N ILE A 432 -5.14 0.48 -10.39
CA ILE A 432 -5.44 1.79 -10.96
C ILE A 432 -6.90 2.17 -10.67
N ARG A 433 -7.84 1.26 -10.88
CA ARG A 433 -9.26 1.50 -10.61
C ARG A 433 -9.52 1.78 -9.13
N GLU A 434 -8.85 1.08 -8.22
CA GLU A 434 -9.00 1.26 -6.78
C GLU A 434 -8.42 2.61 -6.32
N GLN A 435 -7.28 3.01 -6.87
CA GLN A 435 -6.69 4.34 -6.67
C GLN A 435 -7.60 5.48 -7.16
N ILE A 436 -8.22 5.33 -8.33
CA ILE A 436 -9.07 6.38 -8.93
C ILE A 436 -10.38 6.57 -8.15
N ARG A 437 -10.90 5.54 -7.47
CA ARG A 437 -12.20 5.61 -6.78
C ARG A 437 -12.15 6.23 -5.38
N GLY A 438 -10.98 6.62 -4.88
CA GLY A 438 -10.85 7.28 -3.59
C GLY A 438 -11.41 8.70 -3.63
N SER A 439 -12.33 9.05 -2.71
CA SER A 439 -12.81 10.44 -2.61
C SER A 439 -11.70 11.37 -2.10
N VAL A 440 -11.46 12.43 -2.87
CA VAL A 440 -10.47 13.49 -2.58
C VAL A 440 -10.98 14.46 -1.53
N ILE A 441 -12.28 14.75 -1.53
CA ILE A 441 -12.91 15.65 -0.57
C ILE A 441 -13.28 14.87 0.67
N ARG A 442 -12.50 15.03 1.74
CA ARG A 442 -12.80 14.43 3.05
C ARG A 442 -14.07 15.03 3.66
N ARG A 443 -14.14 16.36 3.61
CA ARG A 443 -15.21 17.15 4.22
C ARG A 443 -15.43 18.42 3.42
N LYS A 444 -16.68 18.80 3.26
CA LYS A 444 -17.11 20.05 2.65
C LYS A 444 -17.96 20.84 3.64
N MET A 445 -17.67 22.11 3.79
CA MET A 445 -18.32 23.06 4.71
C MET A 445 -18.52 24.40 4.01
N PHE A 446 -19.35 25.26 4.59
CA PHE A 446 -19.58 26.62 4.12
C PHE A 446 -19.34 27.64 5.24
N GLY A 447 -19.00 28.87 4.91
CA GLY A 447 -18.72 29.94 5.88
C GLY A 447 -19.93 30.39 6.72
N ASN A 448 -21.14 29.93 6.39
CA ASN A 448 -22.32 30.12 7.24
C ASN A 448 -22.50 28.98 8.28
N GLN A 449 -21.70 27.92 8.20
CA GLN A 449 -21.73 26.76 9.11
C GLN A 449 -20.59 26.78 10.12
N ILE A 450 -19.49 27.44 9.79
CA ILE A 450 -18.29 27.58 10.62
C ILE A 450 -17.78 29.02 10.53
N SER A 451 -17.29 29.55 11.64
CA SER A 451 -16.69 30.87 11.70
C SER A 451 -15.25 30.79 12.19
N SER A 452 -14.43 31.77 11.80
CA SER A 452 -13.08 31.92 12.34
C SER A 452 -13.12 32.23 13.85
N LYS A 453 -11.96 32.12 14.50
CA LYS A 453 -11.82 32.49 15.92
C LYS A 453 -11.88 34.00 16.18
N GLN A 454 -11.96 34.85 15.15
CA GLN A 454 -12.03 36.29 15.32
C GLN A 454 -13.36 36.71 15.96
N TYR A 455 -13.29 37.63 16.92
CA TYR A 455 -14.50 38.24 17.45
C TYR A 455 -15.17 39.13 16.38
N ARG A 456 -16.40 38.77 16.02
CA ARG A 456 -17.26 39.53 15.11
C ARG A 456 -18.40 40.19 15.86
N VAL A 457 -18.72 41.43 15.51
CA VAL A 457 -19.89 42.14 16.06
C VAL A 457 -21.19 41.49 15.58
N PRO A 458 -22.33 41.67 16.27
CA PRO A 458 -23.59 41.02 15.91
C PRO A 458 -24.03 41.27 14.45
N GLU A 459 -23.84 42.49 13.95
CA GLU A 459 -24.17 42.86 12.56
C GLU A 459 -23.35 42.05 11.56
N GLU A 460 -22.03 41.96 11.74
CA GLU A 460 -21.14 41.16 10.91
C GLU A 460 -21.50 39.67 10.95
N LYS A 461 -21.88 39.15 12.13
CA LYS A 461 -22.30 37.75 12.27
C LYS A 461 -23.55 37.44 11.45
N GLU A 462 -24.52 38.36 11.41
CA GLU A 462 -25.72 38.18 10.60
C GLU A 462 -25.40 38.25 9.10
N VAL A 463 -24.47 39.12 8.69
CA VAL A 463 -23.97 39.15 7.31
C VAL A 463 -23.29 37.82 6.95
N LEU A 464 -22.41 37.29 7.80
CA LEU A 464 -21.74 36.01 7.57
C LEU A 464 -22.71 34.83 7.57
N LYS A 465 -23.79 34.84 8.36
CA LYS A 465 -24.84 33.80 8.27
C LYS A 465 -25.61 33.88 6.95
N ALA A 466 -25.95 35.08 6.49
CA ALA A 466 -26.71 35.29 5.26
C ALA A 466 -25.87 35.00 4.01
N TYR A 467 -24.65 35.50 3.96
CA TYR A 467 -23.78 35.48 2.77
C TYR A 467 -22.59 34.51 2.87
N GLY A 468 -22.37 33.85 4.01
CA GLY A 468 -21.25 32.91 4.20
C GLY A 468 -21.31 31.67 3.30
N HIS A 469 -22.43 31.40 2.65
CA HIS A 469 -22.53 30.38 1.59
C HIS A 469 -21.66 30.70 0.35
N LEU A 470 -21.18 31.95 0.22
CA LEU A 470 -20.20 32.37 -0.77
C LEU A 470 -18.77 31.91 -0.43
N ILE A 471 -18.54 31.43 0.79
CA ILE A 471 -17.26 30.83 1.23
C ILE A 471 -17.46 29.31 1.25
N THR A 472 -16.85 28.61 0.30
CA THR A 472 -16.83 27.13 0.26
C THR A 472 -15.51 26.62 0.80
N ILE A 473 -15.57 25.64 1.67
CA ILE A 473 -14.42 25.05 2.35
C ILE A 473 -14.36 23.56 2.03
N CYS A 474 -13.22 23.10 1.53
CA CYS A 474 -12.98 21.70 1.22
C CYS A 474 -11.70 21.22 1.90
N GLU A 475 -11.85 20.25 2.82
CA GLU A 475 -10.73 19.50 3.36
C GLU A 475 -10.34 18.40 2.37
N LEU A 476 -9.16 18.50 1.76
CA LEU A 476 -8.66 17.52 0.81
C LEU A 476 -7.85 16.43 1.52
N GLN A 477 -7.86 15.22 0.97
CA GLN A 477 -7.09 14.08 1.47
C GLN A 477 -6.55 13.21 0.34
N GLY A 478 -5.48 12.47 0.64
CA GLY A 478 -4.91 11.49 -0.29
C GLY A 478 -4.03 12.15 -1.36
N SER A 479 -3.98 11.54 -2.53
CA SER A 479 -3.13 11.97 -3.65
C SER A 479 -3.94 12.78 -4.65
N LEU A 480 -3.50 13.99 -4.98
CA LEU A 480 -4.04 14.80 -6.06
C LEU A 480 -3.26 14.49 -7.34
N PHE A 481 -3.83 13.66 -8.20
CA PHE A 481 -3.26 13.33 -9.50
C PHE A 481 -4.32 13.28 -10.60
N PHE A 482 -3.91 13.17 -11.86
CA PHE A 482 -4.81 13.14 -13.02
C PHE A 482 -6.07 12.27 -12.84
N GLY A 483 -5.93 11.09 -12.21
CA GLY A 483 -7.05 10.16 -12.01
C GLY A 483 -8.11 10.64 -10.99
N THR A 484 -7.76 11.58 -10.11
CA THR A 484 -8.61 12.07 -9.02
C THR A 484 -9.05 13.53 -9.20
N THR A 485 -8.34 14.30 -10.04
CA THR A 485 -8.59 15.73 -10.21
C THR A 485 -9.87 16.02 -10.99
N ASP A 486 -10.26 15.12 -11.90
CA ASP A 486 -11.55 15.20 -12.60
C ASP A 486 -12.72 15.02 -11.63
N GLN A 487 -12.58 14.09 -10.68
CA GLN A 487 -13.56 13.89 -9.61
C GLN A 487 -13.64 15.13 -8.70
N LEU A 488 -12.49 15.67 -8.30
CA LEU A 488 -12.43 16.91 -7.50
C LEU A 488 -13.15 18.06 -8.23
N PHE A 489 -12.86 18.24 -9.52
CA PHE A 489 -13.49 19.29 -10.31
C PHE A 489 -14.99 19.08 -10.46
N THR A 490 -15.43 17.86 -10.77
CA THR A 490 -16.85 17.51 -10.91
C THR A 490 -17.61 17.73 -9.59
N GLU A 491 -17.02 17.38 -8.45
CA GLU A 491 -17.62 17.59 -7.13
C GLU A 491 -17.68 19.09 -6.74
N LEU A 492 -16.70 19.90 -7.19
CA LEU A 492 -16.63 21.34 -6.94
C LEU A 492 -17.42 22.19 -7.95
N GLU A 493 -17.70 21.69 -9.15
CA GLU A 493 -18.35 22.45 -10.23
C GLU A 493 -19.63 23.20 -9.79
N PRO A 494 -20.54 22.60 -8.99
CA PRO A 494 -21.71 23.30 -8.47
C PRO A 494 -21.36 24.49 -7.56
N ASP A 495 -20.26 24.39 -6.81
CA ASP A 495 -19.82 25.42 -5.87
C ASP A 495 -18.99 26.50 -6.53
N LEU A 496 -18.18 26.16 -7.53
CA LEU A 496 -17.46 27.13 -8.36
C LEU A 496 -18.44 28.12 -9.01
N LYS A 497 -19.67 27.67 -9.28
CA LYS A 497 -20.75 28.51 -9.81
C LYS A 497 -21.36 29.48 -8.79
N ARG A 498 -21.13 29.30 -7.49
CA ARG A 498 -21.78 30.08 -6.41
C ARG A 498 -20.80 30.80 -5.51
N SER A 499 -19.61 30.24 -5.31
CA SER A 499 -18.65 30.69 -4.31
C SER A 499 -17.86 31.90 -4.80
N ARG A 500 -17.61 32.84 -3.89
CA ARG A 500 -16.59 33.89 -4.02
C ARG A 500 -15.24 33.41 -3.53
N PHE A 501 -15.22 32.67 -2.43
CA PHE A 501 -13.99 32.20 -1.82
C PHE A 501 -14.01 30.68 -1.75
N LEU A 502 -13.01 30.02 -2.34
CA LEU A 502 -12.83 28.58 -2.23
C LEU A 502 -11.59 28.28 -1.39
N ILE A 503 -11.79 27.76 -0.18
CA ILE A 503 -10.71 27.37 0.73
C ILE A 503 -10.45 25.87 0.57
N LEU A 504 -9.24 25.53 0.13
CA LEU A 504 -8.74 24.15 0.06
C LEU A 504 -7.74 23.91 1.20
N ASP A 505 -8.11 23.05 2.16
CA ASP A 505 -7.20 22.60 3.22
C ASP A 505 -6.40 21.38 2.73
N LEU A 506 -5.07 21.55 2.66
CA LEU A 506 -4.13 20.58 2.12
C LEU A 506 -3.43 19.74 3.21
N ARG A 507 -3.83 19.86 4.48
CA ARG A 507 -3.18 19.19 5.62
C ARG A 507 -3.03 17.67 5.46
N ARG A 508 -3.95 17.01 4.75
CA ARG A 508 -3.98 15.53 4.57
C ARG A 508 -3.62 15.08 3.16
N VAL A 509 -3.12 15.99 2.33
CA VAL A 509 -2.66 15.67 0.97
C VAL A 509 -1.28 15.03 1.05
N GLN A 510 -1.11 13.91 0.35
CA GLN A 510 0.09 13.07 0.37
C GLN A 510 0.98 13.27 -0.86
N SER A 511 0.40 13.64 -2.00
CA SER A 511 1.14 13.92 -3.24
C SER A 511 0.32 14.83 -4.15
N VAL A 512 1.00 15.64 -4.97
CA VAL A 512 0.37 16.47 -6.01
C VAL A 512 1.16 16.34 -7.31
N ASP A 513 0.49 15.98 -8.41
CA ASP A 513 1.11 15.92 -9.74
C ASP A 513 0.93 17.22 -10.54
N PHE A 514 1.57 17.26 -11.72
CA PHE A 514 1.52 18.42 -12.61
C PHE A 514 0.09 18.71 -13.10
N THR A 515 -0.68 17.66 -13.40
CA THR A 515 -2.04 17.79 -13.91
C THR A 515 -2.99 18.34 -12.85
N ALA A 516 -2.81 17.96 -11.59
CA ALA A 516 -3.54 18.52 -10.47
C ALA A 516 -3.30 20.02 -10.31
N VAL A 517 -2.05 20.47 -10.50
CA VAL A 517 -1.76 21.91 -10.50
C VAL A 517 -2.50 22.61 -11.61
N HIS A 518 -2.48 22.09 -12.84
CA HIS A 518 -3.23 22.69 -13.95
C HIS A 518 -4.75 22.75 -13.70
N MET A 519 -5.33 21.72 -13.07
CA MET A 519 -6.74 21.74 -12.65
C MET A 519 -7.02 22.80 -11.59
N LEU A 520 -6.09 23.03 -10.64
CA LEU A 520 -6.20 24.14 -9.69
C LEU A 520 -6.09 25.51 -10.39
N GLU A 521 -5.29 25.63 -11.45
CA GLU A 521 -5.26 26.84 -12.29
C GLU A 521 -6.61 27.09 -12.99
N GLN A 522 -7.25 26.04 -13.49
CA GLN A 522 -8.57 26.15 -14.11
C GLN A 522 -9.64 26.56 -13.09
N ILE A 523 -9.60 25.97 -11.89
CA ILE A 523 -10.47 26.36 -10.77
C ILE A 523 -10.27 27.84 -10.41
N GLU A 524 -9.02 28.30 -10.33
CA GLU A 524 -8.69 29.70 -10.08
C GLU A 524 -9.22 30.62 -11.17
N ALA A 525 -9.04 30.27 -12.45
CA ALA A 525 -9.52 31.06 -13.57
C ALA A 525 -11.05 31.22 -13.54
N ILE A 526 -11.80 30.15 -13.25
CA ILE A 526 -13.26 30.17 -13.14
C ILE A 526 -13.71 31.07 -11.98
N LEU A 527 -13.01 31.03 -10.84
CA LEU A 527 -13.29 31.91 -9.70
C LEU A 527 -12.95 33.37 -10.05
N LYS A 528 -11.81 33.60 -10.70
CA LYS A 528 -11.31 34.94 -11.06
C LYS A 528 -12.21 35.66 -12.05
N GLU A 529 -12.78 34.97 -13.05
CA GLU A 529 -13.76 35.56 -13.98
C GLU A 529 -14.95 36.21 -13.26
N ARG A 530 -15.23 35.75 -12.04
CA ARG A 530 -16.32 36.26 -11.22
C ARG A 530 -15.84 37.29 -10.20
N GLY A 531 -14.53 37.47 -10.01
CA GLY A 531 -13.96 38.27 -8.92
C GLY A 531 -13.80 37.48 -7.61
N GLY A 532 -13.80 36.15 -7.68
CA GLY A 532 -13.53 35.28 -6.54
C GLY A 532 -12.03 34.98 -6.34
N HIS A 533 -11.73 34.27 -5.25
CA HIS A 533 -10.38 33.89 -4.82
C HIS A 533 -10.29 32.40 -4.50
N LEU A 534 -9.16 31.80 -4.91
CA LEU A 534 -8.73 30.48 -4.49
C LEU A 534 -7.79 30.61 -3.29
N VAL A 535 -8.09 29.91 -2.20
CA VAL A 535 -7.35 30.02 -0.95
C VAL A 535 -6.84 28.65 -0.54
N PHE A 536 -5.54 28.55 -0.26
CA PHE A 536 -4.92 27.34 0.27
C PHE A 536 -4.63 27.50 1.75
N SER A 537 -4.95 26.49 2.56
CA SER A 537 -4.57 26.41 3.97
C SER A 537 -3.77 25.13 4.25
N HIS A 538 -2.91 25.17 5.27
CA HIS A 538 -2.03 24.08 5.68
C HIS A 538 -1.22 23.47 4.51
N LEU A 539 -0.48 24.31 3.78
CA LEU A 539 0.46 23.81 2.77
C LEU A 539 1.58 23.02 3.48
N PRO A 540 1.71 21.69 3.31
CA PRO A 540 2.78 20.93 3.94
C PRO A 540 4.13 21.38 3.38
N PRO A 541 5.15 21.67 4.21
CA PRO A 541 6.47 22.08 3.73
C PRO A 541 7.16 20.95 2.94
N SER A 542 6.84 19.69 3.25
CA SER A 542 7.29 18.53 2.50
C SER A 542 6.20 17.46 2.50
N LEU A 543 5.87 16.95 1.32
CA LEU A 543 5.01 15.78 1.16
C LEU A 543 5.77 14.49 1.51
N PRO A 544 5.09 13.38 1.84
CA PRO A 544 5.71 12.06 2.01
C PRO A 544 6.60 11.61 0.83
N THR A 545 6.38 12.17 -0.36
CA THR A 545 7.20 11.96 -1.57
C THR A 545 8.54 12.69 -1.53
N GLY A 546 8.78 13.56 -0.54
CA GLY A 546 9.95 14.44 -0.45
C GLY A 546 9.82 15.74 -1.25
N GLN A 547 8.67 15.99 -1.88
CA GLN A 547 8.39 17.17 -2.69
C GLN A 547 8.01 18.36 -1.80
N ASP A 548 8.68 19.50 -1.98
CA ASP A 548 8.26 20.80 -1.41
C ASP A 548 7.11 21.35 -2.23
N LEU A 549 5.92 21.39 -1.63
CA LEU A 549 4.70 21.75 -2.34
C LEU A 549 4.65 23.25 -2.68
N LYS A 550 5.23 24.10 -1.84
CA LYS A 550 5.23 25.55 -2.07
C LYS A 550 6.14 25.88 -3.25
N ALA A 551 7.37 25.37 -3.22
CA ALA A 551 8.29 25.53 -4.33
C ALA A 551 7.73 24.96 -5.63
N TYR A 552 7.02 23.83 -5.56
CA TYR A 552 6.36 23.22 -6.71
C TYR A 552 5.26 24.10 -7.31
N PHE A 553 4.39 24.68 -6.48
CA PHE A 553 3.34 25.61 -6.94
C PHE A 553 3.91 26.91 -7.51
N ASP A 554 4.99 27.41 -6.92
CA ASP A 554 5.69 28.61 -7.40
C ASP A 554 6.32 28.36 -8.79
N HIS A 555 7.00 27.22 -8.98
CA HIS A 555 7.63 26.83 -10.24
C HIS A 555 6.63 26.68 -11.38
N LEU A 556 5.46 26.11 -11.09
CA LEU A 556 4.39 25.92 -12.06
C LEU A 556 3.56 27.19 -12.29
N GLY A 557 3.77 28.22 -11.47
CA GLY A 557 3.16 29.53 -11.65
C GLY A 557 1.75 29.66 -11.09
N LEU A 558 1.33 28.75 -10.23
CA LEU A 558 0.04 28.83 -9.53
C LEU A 558 -0.01 30.05 -8.59
N VAL A 559 1.14 30.45 -8.03
CA VAL A 559 1.30 31.54 -7.05
C VAL A 559 1.98 32.78 -7.67
N LYS A 560 1.79 33.04 -8.97
CA LYS A 560 2.36 34.22 -9.65
C LYS A 560 1.62 35.52 -9.31
N ALA A 561 2.34 36.64 -9.33
CA ALA A 561 1.78 37.98 -9.22
C ALA A 561 0.71 38.20 -10.32
N GLY A 562 -0.53 38.52 -9.91
CA GLY A 562 -1.68 38.72 -10.81
C GLY A 562 -2.72 37.59 -10.81
N ARG A 563 -2.51 36.50 -10.06
CA ARG A 563 -3.54 35.49 -9.79
C ARG A 563 -4.26 35.75 -8.46
N ASN A 564 -5.53 35.37 -8.39
CA ASN A 564 -6.37 35.52 -7.20
C ASN A 564 -6.17 34.33 -6.24
N VAL A 565 -4.90 34.03 -5.92
CA VAL A 565 -4.52 32.92 -5.03
C VAL A 565 -3.94 33.46 -3.74
N SER A 566 -4.43 32.96 -2.60
CA SER A 566 -3.87 33.26 -1.27
C SER A 566 -3.45 31.98 -0.56
N ILE A 567 -2.35 32.03 0.19
CA ILE A 567 -1.81 30.88 0.93
C ILE A 567 -1.67 31.26 2.40
N PHE A 568 -2.23 30.44 3.28
CA PHE A 568 -2.19 30.61 4.73
C PHE A 568 -1.59 29.38 5.41
N LEU A 569 -0.96 29.60 6.57
CA LEU A 569 -0.33 28.51 7.32
C LEU A 569 -1.39 27.66 8.03
N THR A 570 -2.45 28.29 8.51
CA THR A 570 -3.53 27.64 9.24
C THR A 570 -4.87 27.79 8.54
N PHE A 571 -5.78 26.86 8.82
CA PHE A 571 -7.16 26.93 8.34
C PHE A 571 -7.92 28.16 8.88
N ASP A 572 -7.66 28.53 10.13
CA ASP A 572 -8.34 29.65 10.79
C ASP A 572 -7.96 30.99 10.17
N GLU A 573 -6.68 31.21 9.86
CA GLU A 573 -6.20 32.39 9.13
C GLU A 573 -6.86 32.53 7.75
N ALA A 574 -6.97 31.41 7.00
CA ALA A 574 -7.62 31.40 5.70
C ALA A 574 -9.11 31.75 5.78
N LEU A 575 -9.82 31.19 6.77
CA LEU A 575 -11.22 31.46 7.00
C LEU A 575 -11.45 32.90 7.44
N GLN A 576 -10.63 33.39 8.39
CA GLN A 576 -10.69 34.76 8.87
C GLN A 576 -10.51 35.76 7.72
N TRP A 577 -9.51 35.55 6.86
CA TRP A 577 -9.27 36.40 5.71
C TRP A 577 -10.45 36.39 4.74
N ALA A 578 -11.04 35.23 4.44
CA ALA A 578 -12.20 35.14 3.56
C ALA A 578 -13.44 35.85 4.14
N GLU A 579 -13.67 35.74 5.46
CA GLU A 579 -14.72 36.49 6.16
C GLU A 579 -14.48 38.00 6.10
N ASP A 580 -13.24 38.46 6.31
CA ASP A 580 -12.87 39.88 6.25
C ASP A 580 -13.15 40.48 4.87
N GLN A 581 -12.77 39.76 3.80
CA GLN A 581 -13.03 40.21 2.43
C GLN A 581 -14.53 40.29 2.15
N LEU A 582 -15.30 39.28 2.55
CA LEU A 582 -16.75 39.26 2.37
C LEU A 582 -17.45 40.41 3.11
N LEU A 583 -17.01 40.71 4.34
CA LEU A 583 -17.54 41.81 5.13
C LEU A 583 -17.17 43.17 4.53
N GLU A 584 -15.94 43.32 4.02
CA GLU A 584 -15.51 44.57 3.39
C GLU A 584 -16.27 44.86 2.10
N GLU A 585 -16.51 43.85 1.25
CA GLU A 585 -17.39 43.97 0.08
C GLU A 585 -18.79 44.45 0.49
N TYR A 586 -19.35 43.90 1.57
CA TYR A 586 -20.65 44.32 2.08
C TYR A 586 -20.65 45.76 2.61
N ARG A 587 -19.60 46.17 3.33
CA ARG A 587 -19.45 47.55 3.85
C ARG A 587 -19.33 48.57 2.72
N GLN A 588 -18.64 48.25 1.64
CA GLN A 588 -18.52 49.16 0.49
C GLN A 588 -19.87 49.35 -0.22
N VAL A 589 -20.69 48.30 -0.28
CA VAL A 589 -22.07 48.39 -0.80
C VAL A 589 -22.98 49.21 0.13
N GLN A 590 -22.74 49.20 1.44
CA GLN A 590 -23.50 50.02 2.41
C GLN A 590 -22.99 51.45 2.61
N SER A 591 -21.79 51.81 2.14
CA SER A 591 -21.14 53.11 2.41
C SER A 591 -21.72 54.29 1.61
N GLY A 592 -23.03 54.50 1.67
CA GLY A 592 -23.61 55.83 1.54
C GLY A 592 -23.50 56.55 2.88
N GLN A 593 -22.61 57.54 2.98
CA GLN A 593 -22.40 58.50 4.09
C GLN A 593 -22.88 58.02 5.49
N GLU A 594 -21.96 57.57 6.36
CA GLU A 594 -22.27 57.40 7.78
C GLU A 594 -22.69 58.74 8.40
N LEU A 595 -24.01 58.92 8.56
CA LEU A 595 -24.59 60.07 9.26
C LEU A 595 -24.23 60.02 10.76
N PRO A 596 -23.85 61.16 11.37
CA PRO A 596 -23.61 61.22 12.81
C PRO A 596 -24.88 60.89 13.60
N LEU A 597 -24.77 59.98 14.57
CA LEU A 597 -25.89 59.68 15.45
C LEU A 597 -26.29 60.91 16.28
N GLU A 598 -27.59 61.12 16.43
CA GLU A 598 -28.17 62.01 17.42
C GLU A 598 -28.42 61.26 18.74
N LEU A 599 -28.61 62.00 19.84
CA LEU A 599 -28.74 61.42 21.19
C LEU A 599 -29.77 60.26 21.32
N PRO A 600 -30.99 60.32 20.76
CA PRO A 600 -31.97 59.24 20.91
C PRO A 600 -31.61 57.96 20.14
N GLU A 601 -30.72 58.04 19.15
CA GLU A 601 -30.32 56.91 18.32
C GLU A 601 -29.23 56.04 18.98
N ILE A 602 -28.62 56.55 20.05
CA ILE A 602 -27.55 55.87 20.77
C ILE A 602 -28.17 54.89 21.79
N GLU A 603 -27.84 53.61 21.71
CA GLU A 603 -28.40 52.57 22.59
C GLU A 603 -28.23 52.89 24.10
N LEU A 604 -27.11 53.49 24.48
CA LEU A 604 -26.84 53.95 25.85
C LEU A 604 -27.88 54.97 26.34
N LEU A 605 -28.43 55.78 25.44
CA LEU A 605 -29.27 56.95 25.72
C LEU A 605 -30.72 56.83 25.22
N ARG A 606 -31.05 55.77 24.48
CA ARG A 606 -32.36 55.57 23.84
C ARG A 606 -33.54 55.59 24.80
N GLU A 607 -33.38 55.06 26.01
CA GLU A 607 -34.48 54.98 26.99
C GLU A 607 -34.82 56.34 27.62
N PHE A 608 -33.91 57.31 27.59
CA PHE A 608 -34.18 58.65 28.12
C PHE A 608 -35.19 59.43 27.26
N GLU A 609 -35.42 59.00 26.02
CA GLU A 609 -36.48 59.54 25.15
C GLU A 609 -37.87 59.16 25.68
N ALA A 610 -38.06 57.89 26.07
CA ALA A 610 -39.33 57.39 26.62
C ALA A 610 -39.72 58.06 27.94
N ASP A 611 -38.73 58.54 28.71
CA ASP A 611 -38.92 59.15 30.03
C ASP A 611 -38.97 60.69 30.01
N GLN A 612 -38.97 61.33 28.83
CA GLN A 612 -38.84 62.80 28.67
C GLN A 612 -37.58 63.40 29.34
N ALA A 613 -36.58 62.57 29.65
CA ALA A 613 -35.35 62.98 30.32
C ALA A 613 -34.22 63.38 29.34
N LEU A 614 -34.45 63.20 28.03
CA LEU A 614 -33.49 63.52 26.97
C LEU A 614 -33.02 65.00 26.99
N PRO A 615 -33.88 66.02 27.18
CA PRO A 615 -33.41 67.42 27.27
C PRO A 615 -32.48 67.67 28.45
N ILE A 616 -32.70 66.94 29.55
CA ILE A 616 -31.89 67.03 30.76
C ILE A 616 -30.51 66.40 30.51
N VAL A 617 -30.45 65.23 29.86
CA VAL A 617 -29.18 64.62 29.44
C VAL A 617 -28.45 65.48 28.42
N GLN A 618 -29.16 66.10 27.48
CA GLN A 618 -28.58 67.00 26.48
C GLN A 618 -27.89 68.20 27.13
N SER A 619 -28.38 68.69 28.27
CA SER A 619 -27.76 69.81 29.00
C SER A 619 -26.36 69.50 29.57
N CYS A 620 -26.02 68.22 29.76
CA CYS A 620 -24.70 67.80 30.25
C CYS A 620 -23.80 67.17 29.17
N VAL A 621 -24.23 67.19 27.90
CA VAL A 621 -23.47 66.65 26.76
C VAL A 621 -22.82 67.76 25.96
N GLU A 622 -21.52 67.64 25.71
CA GLU A 622 -20.76 68.48 24.78
C GLU A 622 -20.43 67.72 23.49
N ARG A 623 -20.30 68.43 22.36
CA ARG A 623 -19.83 67.84 21.10
C ARG A 623 -18.34 68.15 20.94
N ARG A 624 -17.53 67.12 20.65
CA ARG A 624 -16.11 67.28 20.33
C ARG A 624 -15.76 66.48 19.08
N THR A 625 -14.92 67.04 18.23
CA THR A 625 -14.47 66.42 16.99
C THR A 625 -12.95 66.25 17.01
N TYR A 626 -12.48 65.11 16.54
CA TYR A 626 -11.07 64.75 16.47
C TYR A 626 -10.73 64.29 15.06
N SER A 627 -9.60 64.76 14.52
CA SER A 627 -9.09 64.31 13.21
C SER A 627 -8.48 62.92 13.31
N ALA A 628 -8.43 62.19 12.18
CA ALA A 628 -7.74 60.90 12.12
C ALA A 628 -6.28 60.99 12.65
N GLY A 629 -5.90 60.05 13.50
CA GLY A 629 -4.60 59.98 14.18
C GLY A 629 -4.48 60.86 15.43
N GLN A 630 -5.45 61.73 15.72
CA GLN A 630 -5.42 62.60 16.89
C GLN A 630 -5.68 61.82 18.18
N ARG A 631 -4.87 62.07 19.22
CA ARG A 631 -5.09 61.50 20.55
C ARG A 631 -6.21 62.25 21.27
N ILE A 632 -7.13 61.49 21.86
CA ILE A 632 -8.29 61.99 22.60
C ILE A 632 -7.91 62.20 24.07
N PHE A 633 -7.24 61.21 24.67
CA PHE A 633 -6.56 61.30 25.98
C PHE A 633 -5.41 60.29 26.04
N ASN A 634 -4.45 60.52 26.95
CA ASN A 634 -3.37 59.60 27.23
C ASN A 634 -3.64 58.81 28.52
N LYS A 635 -2.94 57.69 28.66
CA LYS A 635 -2.82 56.94 29.90
C LYS A 635 -2.25 57.83 31.00
N GLU A 636 -2.72 57.63 32.24
CA GLU A 636 -2.41 58.43 33.43
C GLU A 636 -3.01 59.85 33.45
N ASP A 637 -3.65 60.33 32.37
CA ASP A 637 -4.40 61.58 32.43
C ASP A 637 -5.49 61.48 33.51
N GLU A 638 -5.70 62.56 34.25
CA GLU A 638 -6.89 62.68 35.11
C GLU A 638 -8.12 62.79 34.21
N GLY A 639 -9.13 61.96 34.47
CA GLY A 639 -10.12 61.61 33.44
C GLY A 639 -11.55 61.48 33.93
N ASP A 640 -12.22 62.60 34.20
CA ASP A 640 -13.61 62.65 34.65
C ASP A 640 -14.65 62.68 33.51
N GLU A 641 -14.29 62.26 32.30
CA GLU A 641 -15.16 62.37 31.11
C GLU A 641 -15.52 61.01 30.52
N LEU A 642 -16.78 60.87 30.11
CA LEU A 642 -17.30 59.75 29.31
C LEU A 642 -17.47 60.21 27.86
N PHE A 643 -17.00 59.40 26.92
CA PHE A 643 -17.08 59.68 25.49
C PHE A 643 -18.01 58.68 24.79
N ILE A 644 -18.87 59.16 23.90
CA ILE A 644 -19.79 58.36 23.10
C ILE A 644 -19.60 58.70 21.63
N ILE A 645 -19.41 57.68 20.79
CA ILE A 645 -19.02 57.84 19.38
C ILE A 645 -20.27 58.07 18.53
N ARG A 646 -20.42 59.27 17.98
CA ARG A 646 -21.50 59.62 17.05
C ARG A 646 -21.21 59.13 15.64
N ARG A 647 -19.94 59.25 15.25
CA ARG A 647 -19.39 58.88 13.94
C ARG A 647 -17.89 58.68 14.10
N GLY A 648 -17.31 57.74 13.35
CA GLY A 648 -15.87 57.45 13.37
C GLY A 648 -15.51 56.22 14.19
N ILE A 649 -14.20 56.03 14.38
CA ILE A 649 -13.63 54.87 15.08
C ILE A 649 -12.55 55.35 16.04
N VAL A 650 -12.56 54.83 17.26
CA VAL A 650 -11.57 55.11 18.30
C VAL A 650 -10.87 53.81 18.70
N ARG A 651 -9.54 53.83 18.74
CA ARG A 651 -8.72 52.73 19.26
C ARG A 651 -8.26 53.06 20.67
N ILE A 652 -8.43 52.11 21.58
CA ILE A 652 -7.84 52.14 22.92
C ILE A 652 -6.54 51.35 22.87
N VAL A 653 -5.43 52.02 23.12
CA VAL A 653 -4.09 51.45 22.96
C VAL A 653 -3.30 51.57 24.25
N LEU A 654 -2.63 50.49 24.62
CA LEU A 654 -1.68 50.46 25.73
C LEU A 654 -0.27 50.67 25.17
N PRO A 655 0.41 51.79 25.49
CA PRO A 655 1.78 52.00 25.04
C PRO A 655 2.74 50.99 25.68
N LEU A 656 3.59 50.37 24.85
CA LEU A 656 4.70 49.47 25.23
C LEU A 656 6.04 50.16 24.96
N GLU A 657 7.16 49.57 25.39
CA GLU A 657 8.50 50.12 25.13
C GLU A 657 8.87 50.13 23.63
N LYS A 658 9.42 51.26 23.17
CA LYS A 658 9.92 51.56 21.80
C LYS A 658 8.83 51.59 20.70
N ASP A 659 7.99 52.63 20.68
CA ASP A 659 6.97 52.90 19.63
C ASP A 659 6.02 51.75 19.29
N ARG A 660 5.94 50.74 20.17
CA ARG A 660 5.00 49.63 20.06
C ARG A 660 3.82 49.91 20.95
N TYR A 661 2.64 49.55 20.50
CA TYR A 661 1.41 49.66 21.28
C TYR A 661 0.62 48.36 21.14
N HIS A 662 -0.10 48.01 22.21
CA HIS A 662 -1.05 46.90 22.20
C HIS A 662 -2.46 47.47 22.09
N ILE A 663 -3.23 47.06 21.09
CA ILE A 663 -4.61 47.53 20.94
C ILE A 663 -5.47 46.72 21.92
N LEU A 664 -6.04 47.40 22.92
CA LEU A 664 -6.93 46.78 23.91
C LEU A 664 -8.35 46.62 23.37
N ALA A 665 -8.83 47.61 22.61
CA ALA A 665 -10.14 47.58 21.98
C ALA A 665 -10.22 48.59 20.82
N THR A 666 -11.11 48.33 19.86
CA THR A 666 -11.49 49.28 18.82
C THR A 666 -13.00 49.48 18.90
N PHE A 667 -13.43 50.74 19.05
CA PHE A 667 -14.83 51.12 19.20
C PHE A 667 -15.31 51.91 17.98
N GLY A 668 -16.45 51.52 17.44
CA GLY A 668 -17.12 52.23 16.34
C GLY A 668 -18.34 53.02 16.79
N ARG A 669 -19.01 53.68 15.83
CA ARG A 669 -20.27 54.43 15.99
C ARG A 669 -21.27 53.72 16.93
N GLY A 670 -21.86 54.48 17.84
CA GLY A 670 -22.81 54.02 18.85
C GLY A 670 -22.19 53.50 20.16
N ASN A 671 -20.89 53.20 20.17
CA ASN A 671 -20.18 52.76 21.39
C ASN A 671 -19.71 53.93 22.26
N PHE A 672 -19.34 53.60 23.50
CA PHE A 672 -18.76 54.55 24.46
C PHE A 672 -17.44 54.04 25.04
N PHE A 673 -16.59 54.97 25.47
CA PHE A 673 -15.30 54.69 26.11
C PHE A 673 -14.94 55.76 27.16
N GLY A 674 -13.98 55.47 28.02
CA GLY A 674 -13.61 56.33 29.15
C GLY A 674 -14.49 56.12 30.39
N GLU A 675 -15.34 55.10 30.38
CA GLU A 675 -16.29 54.78 31.43
C GLU A 675 -15.65 54.41 32.76
N ILE A 676 -14.45 53.80 32.75
CA ILE A 676 -13.78 53.34 33.97
C ILE A 676 -13.45 54.55 34.85
N ALA A 677 -12.64 55.48 34.33
CA ALA A 677 -12.28 56.71 35.01
C ALA A 677 -13.49 57.59 35.33
N PHE A 678 -14.51 57.62 34.45
CA PHE A 678 -15.77 58.29 34.75
C PHE A 678 -16.51 57.69 35.95
N LEU A 679 -16.46 56.37 36.16
CA LEU A 679 -17.15 55.66 37.24
C LEU A 679 -16.38 55.71 38.56
N ASP A 680 -15.09 55.41 38.54
CA ASP A 680 -14.24 55.24 39.74
C ASP A 680 -13.47 56.51 40.14
N ARG A 681 -13.47 57.54 39.29
CA ARG A 681 -12.69 58.79 39.45
C ARG A 681 -11.18 58.56 39.55
N GLY A 682 -10.70 57.49 38.93
CA GLY A 682 -9.30 57.15 38.78
C GLY A 682 -8.66 57.81 37.55
N ARG A 683 -7.41 57.45 37.28
CA ARG A 683 -6.68 57.89 36.08
C ARG A 683 -7.04 57.03 34.87
N ARG A 684 -6.83 57.57 33.66
CA ARG A 684 -7.03 56.81 32.41
C ARG A 684 -6.11 55.59 32.36
N SER A 685 -6.68 54.42 32.08
CA SER A 685 -5.96 53.14 32.06
C SER A 685 -5.16 52.89 30.77
N ALA A 686 -5.44 53.62 29.69
CA ALA A 686 -4.85 53.47 28.37
C ALA A 686 -4.98 54.76 27.55
N ASP A 687 -4.28 54.86 26.41
CA ASP A 687 -4.44 55.95 25.46
C ASP A 687 -5.70 55.72 24.60
N ALA A 688 -6.40 56.78 24.23
CA ALA A 688 -7.47 56.74 23.23
C ALA A 688 -7.08 57.57 22.01
N VAL A 689 -7.13 56.98 20.82
CA VAL A 689 -6.71 57.61 19.56
C VAL A 689 -7.83 57.49 18.52
N ALA A 690 -8.17 58.59 17.87
CA ALA A 690 -9.09 58.60 16.74
C ALA A 690 -8.43 57.91 15.54
N ASP A 691 -9.01 56.82 15.05
CA ASP A 691 -8.50 56.09 13.86
C ASP A 691 -8.92 56.79 12.56
N ARG A 692 -10.05 57.49 12.60
CA ARG A 692 -10.66 58.27 11.52
C ARG A 692 -11.16 59.60 12.08
N ASP A 693 -11.59 60.52 11.22
CA ASP A 693 -12.32 61.70 11.68
C ASP A 693 -13.54 61.27 12.51
N THR A 694 -13.54 61.67 13.78
CA THR A 694 -14.43 61.14 14.80
C THR A 694 -15.18 62.27 15.49
N ASP A 695 -16.51 62.14 15.53
CA ASP A 695 -17.42 63.03 16.25
C ASP A 695 -17.90 62.33 17.53
N LEU A 696 -17.75 63.01 18.66
CA LEU A 696 -18.06 62.47 19.99
C LEU A 696 -19.08 63.33 20.72
N PHE A 697 -19.93 62.66 21.50
CA PHE A 697 -20.60 63.26 22.65
C PHE A 697 -19.74 63.04 23.90
N VAL A 698 -19.52 64.10 24.66
CA VAL A 698 -18.68 64.10 25.87
C VAL A 698 -19.53 64.49 27.06
N ILE A 699 -19.54 63.66 28.09
CA ILE A 699 -20.24 63.91 29.35
C ILE A 699 -19.19 64.03 30.45
N SER A 700 -19.05 65.23 31.02
CA SER A 700 -18.17 65.43 32.18
C SER A 700 -18.87 65.01 33.47
N ARG A 701 -18.11 64.41 34.39
CA ARG A 701 -18.63 63.91 35.67
C ARG A 701 -19.23 65.02 36.51
N LYS A 702 -18.62 66.21 36.50
CA LYS A 702 -19.11 67.39 37.24
C LYS A 702 -20.50 67.81 36.78
N LYS A 703 -20.71 68.00 35.47
CA LYS A 703 -22.02 68.37 34.91
C LYS A 703 -23.04 67.26 35.12
N PHE A 704 -22.62 66.01 34.98
CA PHE A 704 -23.49 64.86 35.22
C PHE A 704 -23.94 64.74 36.68
N ASP A 705 -23.04 64.99 37.64
CA ASP A 705 -23.36 64.97 39.08
C ASP A 705 -24.33 66.11 39.45
N GLU A 706 -24.20 67.29 38.84
CA GLU A 706 -25.16 68.41 38.99
C GLU A 706 -26.55 68.04 38.45
N VAL A 707 -26.61 67.47 37.25
CA VAL A 707 -27.87 66.99 36.65
C VAL A 707 -28.49 65.86 37.45
N SER A 708 -27.68 64.94 37.98
CA SER A 708 -28.15 63.81 38.79
C SER A 708 -28.72 64.26 40.14
N LYS A 709 -28.26 65.39 40.70
CA LYS A 709 -28.87 65.98 41.90
C LYS A 709 -30.27 66.54 41.62
N ILE A 710 -30.48 67.12 40.44
CA ILE A 710 -31.76 67.69 40.02
C ILE A 710 -32.73 66.58 39.64
N ASN A 711 -32.26 65.54 38.94
CA ASN A 711 -33.05 64.39 38.55
C ASN A 711 -32.30 63.07 38.85
N PRO A 712 -32.50 62.48 40.05
CA PRO A 712 -31.82 61.24 40.45
C PRO A 712 -32.07 60.05 39.51
N LEU A 713 -33.20 60.04 38.82
CA LEU A 713 -33.57 58.99 37.87
C LEU A 713 -32.60 58.94 36.68
N VAL A 714 -32.08 60.10 36.25
CA VAL A 714 -31.09 60.19 35.17
C VAL A 714 -29.77 59.56 35.60
N GLY A 715 -29.34 59.87 36.83
CA GLY A 715 -28.16 59.30 37.48
C GLY A 715 -28.19 57.78 37.51
N VAL A 716 -29.27 57.23 38.10
CA VAL A 716 -29.46 55.78 38.25
C VAL A 716 -29.48 55.07 36.90
N LYS A 717 -30.18 55.62 35.90
CA LYS A 717 -30.31 55.00 34.58
C LYS A 717 -28.99 54.96 33.82
N LEU A 718 -28.23 56.05 33.80
CA LEU A 718 -26.95 56.06 33.09
C LEU A 718 -25.95 55.10 33.76
N PHE A 719 -25.85 55.11 35.09
CA PHE A 719 -24.98 54.19 35.81
C PHE A 719 -25.38 52.72 35.60
N ALA A 720 -26.68 52.40 35.64
CA ALA A 720 -27.16 51.06 35.37
C ALA A 720 -26.79 50.57 33.95
N ARG A 721 -26.84 51.47 32.96
CA ARG A 721 -26.49 51.14 31.57
C ARG A 721 -24.99 50.99 31.36
N LEU A 722 -24.17 51.87 31.95
CA LEU A 722 -22.72 51.72 31.97
C LEU A 722 -22.31 50.40 32.64
N ALA A 723 -22.89 50.09 33.80
CA ALA A 723 -22.65 48.84 34.51
C ALA A 723 -23.05 47.60 33.68
N ARG A 724 -24.20 47.66 32.98
CA ARG A 724 -24.63 46.59 32.06
C ARG A 724 -23.66 46.43 30.90
N GLY A 725 -23.21 47.53 30.28
CA GLY A 725 -22.22 47.51 29.21
C GLY A 725 -20.90 46.88 29.66
N LEU A 726 -20.39 47.27 30.83
CA LEU A 726 -19.20 46.68 31.45
C LEU A 726 -19.38 45.19 31.76
N ALA A 727 -20.52 44.77 32.30
CA ALA A 727 -20.80 43.36 32.59
C ALA A 727 -20.89 42.48 31.33
N ILE A 728 -21.32 43.05 30.20
CA ILE A 728 -21.29 42.35 28.90
C ILE A 728 -19.85 42.25 28.40
N ARG A 729 -19.07 43.34 28.46
CA ARG A 729 -17.66 43.35 28.07
C ARG A 729 -16.83 42.35 28.88
N LEU A 730 -17.00 42.33 30.21
CA LEU A 730 -16.26 41.43 31.10
C LEU A 730 -16.56 39.95 30.82
N ARG A 731 -17.84 39.59 30.61
CA ARG A 731 -18.22 38.22 30.23
C ARG A 731 -17.59 37.79 28.92
N TYR A 732 -17.42 38.71 27.97
CA TYR A 732 -16.77 38.44 26.71
C TYR A 732 -15.27 38.17 26.90
N THR A 733 -14.58 39.04 27.66
CA THR A 733 -13.16 38.85 28.02
C THR A 733 -12.92 37.54 28.79
N ASP A 734 -13.79 37.17 29.73
CA ASP A 734 -13.69 35.91 30.47
C ASP A 734 -13.87 34.68 29.56
N ALA A 735 -14.78 34.75 28.59
CA ALA A 735 -14.99 33.69 27.61
C ALA A 735 -13.77 33.51 26.70
N GLU A 736 -13.15 34.62 26.29
CA GLU A 736 -11.92 34.64 25.49
C GLU A 736 -10.72 34.06 26.27
N LEU A 737 -10.55 34.45 27.54
CA LEU A 737 -9.50 33.91 28.42
C LEU A 737 -9.66 32.40 28.67
N ARG A 738 -10.88 31.87 28.73
CA ARG A 738 -11.12 30.43 28.82
C ARG A 738 -10.76 29.70 27.53
N ALA A 739 -11.15 30.25 26.38
CA ALA A 739 -10.81 29.67 25.08
C ALA A 739 -9.29 29.58 24.85
N LEU A 740 -8.52 30.55 25.37
CA LEU A 740 -7.04 30.53 25.33
C LEU A 740 -6.39 29.48 26.23
N LYS A 741 -7.10 28.95 27.25
CA LYS A 741 -6.60 27.86 28.10
C LYS A 741 -6.89 26.47 27.56
N GLU A 742 -7.87 26.34 26.66
CA GLU A 742 -8.33 25.07 26.09
C GLU A 742 -7.77 24.79 24.69
N ALA A 743 -7.20 25.79 24.03
CA ALA A 743 -6.43 25.69 22.78
C ALA A 743 -4.96 25.39 23.05
#